data_AF-A0A0E0PH52-F1
#
_entry.id   AF-A0A0E0PH52-F1
#
_cell.length_a   1.000
_cell.length_b   1.000
_cell.length_c   1.000
_cell.angle_alpha   90.00
_cell.angle_beta   90.00
_cell.angle_gamma   90.00
#
_symmetry.space_group_name_H-M   'P 1'
#
loop_
_entity.id
_entity.type
_entity.pdbx_description
1 polymer ?
#
loop_
_entity_poly.entity_id
_entity_poly.type
_entity_poly.pdbx_seq_one_letter_code
_entity_poly.pdbx_strand_id
1 'polypeptide(L)'
;MLSLLVHLFLANYSAGGITRYSLHMDDVLPFGPRPRPRRLWGSLSTLDHLHPYAKPRKIYPAPDYHNGFIYAKIYGGFEKIQSSICDLVAVARLLNATLVIPEIQATTRAKGISSKFKSFSYLYDEDQFISALSSDVAIVRGLPKDLREARKKIKFPTVSPKNSATPEYYVTEVLPKLSKSKVIGIIINGGKCLQSILPATLEEFQRLRCRVAFHALKFRPEIRALGNQIVSRLRVSGRPYLAYHPGLLRDTVAFHGCAELFQDIHTELIQYRRNQMIKRGTVKEQLSVDSVSRKINGSCPLMPEEVGLLLQALGYPSTTIIYLAGSETFGGQRILIPLRAMYANLVDRTSVCSQRELSDLVGPEAPLASDMAHPPPPKTEKELVDEWKRAGPRPRPLPPPPARPYYAHEKVGWYGWIGENDTEPDPSPVEFRRQAHRLLWDALDYFVSVEADAFFPGFHNDGSGWPDYSSLIMGHRLYQTPSGITYRPDRKTISALFENVSDHRYHPPRNWTLAARQHLNNSASVEGIVKSAMLSKPVSFLAHPLPECSCRTPKSPGVQSTKDSHGRLLFGGEEECPDWMVRSLAMVSTKNNEPQNEDYDGDLPEDDSSQDTQQESDRSDMNKSSEQDEEMDPDD
;
A
#
# COMPACT_ATOMS: atom_id res chain seq x y z
N MET A 1 40.31 35.96 -3.76
CA MET A 1 40.79 34.62 -4.14
C MET A 1 41.24 33.76 -2.95
N LEU A 2 41.74 34.31 -1.84
CA LEU A 2 42.11 33.50 -0.65
C LEU A 2 40.93 33.04 0.23
N SER A 3 39.78 33.73 0.20
CA SER A 3 38.61 33.38 1.04
C SER A 3 37.75 32.23 0.50
N LEU A 4 37.90 31.87 -0.79
CA LEU A 4 37.15 30.77 -1.40
C LEU A 4 37.81 29.40 -1.12
N LEU A 5 39.14 29.39 -0.99
CA LEU A 5 39.93 28.20 -0.67
C LEU A 5 39.76 27.76 0.80
N VAL A 6 39.59 28.70 1.73
CA VAL A 6 39.35 28.38 3.15
C VAL A 6 37.97 27.74 3.38
N HIS A 7 36.95 28.12 2.59
CA HIS A 7 35.63 27.49 2.66
C HIS A 7 35.57 26.12 1.97
N LEU A 8 36.39 25.87 0.95
CA LEU A 8 36.52 24.55 0.34
C LEU A 8 37.29 23.55 1.23
N PHE A 9 38.24 24.01 2.04
CA PHE A 9 38.95 23.14 3.00
C PHE A 9 38.14 22.78 4.26
N LEU A 10 37.25 23.66 4.73
CA LEU A 10 36.36 23.36 5.87
C LEU A 10 35.20 22.41 5.51
N ALA A 11 34.84 22.29 4.23
CA ALA A 11 33.78 21.38 3.78
C ALA A 11 34.26 19.93 3.57
N ASN A 12 35.59 19.68 3.59
CA ASN A 12 36.17 18.35 3.34
C ASN A 12 36.67 17.62 4.61
N TYR A 13 36.41 18.16 5.80
CA TYR A 13 36.89 17.60 7.08
C TYR A 13 35.77 17.29 8.11
N SER A 14 34.56 16.92 7.65
CA SER A 14 33.51 16.40 8.55
C SER A 14 33.05 14.97 8.23
N ALA A 15 33.84 14.21 7.46
CA ALA A 15 33.73 12.77 7.37
C ALA A 15 34.68 12.12 8.37
N GLY A 16 34.14 11.41 9.37
CA GLY A 16 34.89 10.51 10.24
C GLY A 16 35.27 11.09 11.60
N GLY A 17 34.51 10.69 12.64
CA GLY A 17 34.82 11.00 14.04
C GLY A 17 33.78 10.40 14.98
N ILE A 18 33.86 9.09 15.20
CA ILE A 18 33.05 8.38 16.21
C ILE A 18 33.57 8.79 17.60
N THR A 19 32.94 9.77 18.24
CA THR A 19 33.07 9.95 19.69
C THR A 19 32.02 9.07 20.38
N ARG A 20 32.48 7.92 20.91
CA ARG A 20 31.74 7.09 21.86
C ARG A 20 31.57 7.87 23.17
N TYR A 21 30.42 8.50 23.37
CA TYR A 21 29.94 8.75 24.73
C TYR A 21 29.28 7.46 25.23
N SER A 22 30.03 6.67 25.99
CA SER A 22 29.48 5.61 26.83
C SER A 22 28.85 6.28 28.05
N LEU A 23 27.52 6.47 28.03
CA LEU A 23 26.77 6.65 29.26
C LEU A 23 26.46 5.26 29.79
N HIS A 24 27.30 4.83 30.72
CA HIS A 24 27.12 3.63 31.51
C HIS A 24 25.85 3.83 32.35
N MET A 25 24.77 3.13 32.00
CA MET A 25 23.49 3.21 32.70
C MET A 25 23.19 1.85 33.34
N ASP A 26 24.03 1.49 34.30
CA ASP A 26 23.70 0.50 35.32
C ASP A 26 23.69 1.24 36.66
N ASP A 27 22.48 1.60 37.12
CA ASP A 27 22.20 1.54 38.55
C ASP A 27 20.70 1.28 38.82
N VAL A 28 20.52 0.35 39.73
CA VAL A 28 19.35 -0.48 40.04
C VAL A 28 18.44 0.22 41.06
N LEU A 29 17.12 -0.09 41.05
CA LEU A 29 16.25 -0.40 42.22
C LEU A 29 14.74 -0.54 41.84
N PRO A 30 13.87 -1.22 42.62
CA PRO A 30 13.41 -2.58 42.29
C PRO A 30 11.91 -2.73 41.97
N PHE A 31 11.58 -4.00 41.72
CA PHE A 31 10.39 -4.61 41.14
C PHE A 31 9.01 -4.30 41.76
N GLY A 32 8.05 -4.00 40.88
CA GLY A 32 6.67 -4.50 40.94
C GLY A 32 6.39 -5.30 39.65
N PRO A 33 5.36 -6.16 39.57
CA PRO A 33 5.14 -7.01 38.41
C PRO A 33 4.84 -6.16 37.17
N ARG A 34 5.85 -5.94 36.34
CA ARG A 34 5.72 -5.26 35.05
C ARG A 34 4.89 -6.16 34.12
N PRO A 35 3.86 -5.64 33.43
CA PRO A 35 3.29 -6.37 32.30
C PRO A 35 4.43 -6.64 31.32
N ARG A 36 4.73 -7.92 31.07
CA ARG A 36 5.82 -8.32 30.17
C ARG A 36 5.58 -7.63 28.82
N PRO A 37 6.55 -6.86 28.29
CA PRO A 37 6.39 -6.30 26.95
C PRO A 37 6.19 -7.46 25.98
N ARG A 38 5.06 -7.46 25.25
CA ARG A 38 4.91 -8.34 24.09
C ARG A 38 6.14 -8.16 23.21
N ARG A 39 6.65 -9.24 22.63
CA ARG A 39 7.69 -9.14 21.59
C ARG A 39 7.13 -8.22 20.50
N LEU A 40 7.77 -7.07 20.28
CA LEU A 40 7.35 -6.02 19.32
C LEU A 40 7.13 -6.56 17.90
N TRP A 41 7.72 -7.71 17.60
CA TRP A 41 7.72 -8.39 16.31
C TRP A 41 7.16 -9.82 16.41
N GLY A 42 6.65 -10.23 17.57
CA GLY A 42 6.21 -11.60 17.83
C GLY A 42 4.83 -11.90 17.26
N SER A 43 4.64 -13.14 16.79
CA SER A 43 3.35 -13.68 16.36
C SER A 43 2.30 -13.58 17.47
N LEU A 44 1.07 -13.24 17.10
CA LEU A 44 -0.09 -13.31 17.98
C LEU A 44 -0.56 -14.76 18.07
N SER A 45 -0.10 -15.47 19.09
CA SER A 45 -0.42 -16.89 19.31
C SER A 45 -1.92 -17.20 19.35
N THR A 46 -2.75 -16.22 19.71
CA THR A 46 -4.22 -16.30 19.65
C THR A 46 -4.79 -16.42 18.25
N LEU A 47 -4.00 -16.27 17.19
CA LEU A 47 -4.44 -16.30 15.79
C LEU A 47 -3.69 -17.35 14.96
N ASP A 48 -2.74 -18.10 15.55
CA ASP A 48 -1.94 -19.12 14.86
C ASP A 48 -2.78 -20.28 14.28
N HIS A 49 -4.02 -20.43 14.75
CA HIS A 49 -4.98 -21.45 14.29
C HIS A 49 -5.83 -21.02 13.09
N LEU A 50 -5.75 -19.75 12.68
CA LEU A 50 -6.46 -19.25 11.50
C LEU A 50 -5.58 -19.43 10.26
N HIS A 51 -6.15 -20.04 9.23
CA HIS A 51 -5.43 -20.29 7.98
C HIS A 51 -6.20 -19.74 6.76
N PRO A 52 -5.50 -19.25 5.74
CA PRO A 52 -6.11 -18.80 4.49
C PRO A 52 -6.85 -19.96 3.80
N TYR A 53 -8.14 -19.77 3.54
CA TYR A 53 -8.95 -20.76 2.83
C TYR A 53 -10.13 -20.11 2.09
N ALA A 54 -10.00 -20.00 0.77
CA ALA A 54 -11.01 -19.38 -0.10
C ALA A 54 -11.72 -20.39 -1.04
N LYS A 55 -11.37 -21.69 -0.96
CA LYS A 55 -11.99 -22.72 -1.80
C LYS A 55 -13.48 -22.89 -1.47
N PRO A 56 -14.31 -23.31 -2.45
CA PRO A 56 -15.71 -23.50 -2.21
C PRO A 56 -15.95 -24.63 -1.19
N ARG A 57 -17.01 -24.50 -0.39
CA ARG A 57 -17.36 -25.48 0.66
C ARG A 57 -18.55 -26.36 0.28
N LYS A 58 -19.33 -25.92 -0.71
CA LYS A 58 -20.46 -26.66 -1.29
C LYS A 58 -20.18 -26.98 -2.75
N ILE A 59 -20.93 -27.93 -3.31
CA ILE A 59 -20.89 -28.24 -4.75
C ILE A 59 -21.20 -26.96 -5.53
N TYR A 60 -20.22 -26.48 -6.29
CA TYR A 60 -20.23 -25.18 -6.95
C TYR A 60 -19.79 -25.32 -8.43
N PRO A 61 -20.53 -26.08 -9.27
CA PRO A 61 -20.14 -26.34 -10.65
C PRO A 61 -20.26 -25.07 -11.50
N ALA A 62 -19.35 -24.89 -12.45
CA ALA A 62 -19.51 -23.88 -13.51
C ALA A 62 -20.82 -24.13 -14.28
N PRO A 63 -21.60 -23.09 -14.62
CA PRO A 63 -22.78 -23.28 -15.44
C PRO A 63 -22.40 -23.66 -16.87
N ASP A 64 -23.14 -24.61 -17.46
CA ASP A 64 -22.87 -25.14 -18.80
C ASP A 64 -23.23 -24.18 -19.95
N TYR A 65 -24.13 -23.23 -19.69
CA TYR A 65 -24.62 -22.25 -20.67
C TYR A 65 -24.22 -20.84 -20.26
N HIS A 66 -23.98 -19.92 -21.19
CA HIS A 66 -23.66 -18.53 -20.87
C HIS A 66 -24.66 -17.55 -21.49
N ASN A 67 -25.11 -16.58 -20.70
CA ASN A 67 -26.13 -15.59 -21.10
C ASN A 67 -25.60 -14.52 -22.07
N GLY A 68 -24.27 -14.33 -22.13
CA GLY A 68 -23.61 -13.37 -23.00
C GLY A 68 -22.26 -12.92 -22.44
N PHE A 69 -21.76 -11.78 -22.93
CA PHE A 69 -20.48 -11.18 -22.53
C PHE A 69 -20.67 -9.90 -21.70
N ILE A 70 -19.90 -9.78 -20.63
CA ILE A 70 -19.79 -8.54 -19.85
C ILE A 70 -18.42 -7.93 -20.15
N TYR A 71 -18.39 -6.69 -20.63
CA TYR A 71 -17.16 -5.90 -20.65
C TYR A 71 -17.29 -4.74 -19.66
N ALA A 72 -16.21 -4.41 -18.97
CA ALA A 72 -16.24 -3.39 -17.93
C ALA A 72 -15.15 -2.33 -18.08
N LYS A 73 -15.48 -1.10 -17.67
CA LYS A 73 -14.55 0.00 -17.49
C LYS A 73 -14.51 0.40 -16.02
N ILE A 74 -13.32 0.36 -15.43
CA ILE A 74 -13.15 0.59 -13.99
C ILE A 74 -12.38 1.89 -13.75
N TYR A 75 -12.95 2.75 -12.91
CA TYR A 75 -12.37 4.03 -12.50
C TYR A 75 -12.12 4.06 -10.99
N GLY A 76 -10.96 4.58 -10.59
CA GLY A 76 -10.60 4.77 -9.18
C GLY A 76 -9.10 4.59 -8.94
N GLY A 77 -8.70 4.71 -7.67
CA GLY A 77 -7.38 4.32 -7.19
C GLY A 77 -7.21 2.80 -7.14
N PHE A 78 -6.03 2.37 -6.72
CA PHE A 78 -5.66 0.96 -6.63
C PHE A 78 -6.70 0.15 -5.85
N GLU A 79 -7.13 0.69 -4.71
CA GLU A 79 -8.05 0.07 -3.79
C GLU A 79 -9.46 -0.15 -4.38
N LYS A 80 -9.92 0.83 -5.15
CA LYS A 80 -11.21 0.79 -5.83
C LYS A 80 -11.19 -0.20 -6.97
N ILE A 81 -10.09 -0.25 -7.72
CA ILE A 81 -9.90 -1.20 -8.82
C ILE A 81 -9.92 -2.63 -8.31
N GLN A 82 -9.14 -2.95 -7.27
CA GLN A 82 -9.07 -4.30 -6.72
C GLN A 82 -10.45 -4.76 -6.21
N SER A 83 -11.16 -3.91 -5.46
CA SER A 83 -12.53 -4.18 -5.02
C SER A 83 -13.49 -4.38 -6.19
N SER A 84 -13.45 -3.53 -7.21
CA SER A 84 -14.33 -3.62 -8.38
C SER A 84 -14.14 -4.90 -9.17
N ILE A 85 -12.90 -5.37 -9.35
CA ILE A 85 -12.65 -6.60 -10.11
C ILE A 85 -13.22 -7.81 -9.35
N CYS A 86 -13.03 -7.86 -8.02
CA CYS A 86 -13.60 -8.93 -7.18
C CYS A 86 -15.12 -8.98 -7.27
N ASP A 87 -15.78 -7.82 -7.15
CA ASP A 87 -17.23 -7.70 -7.28
C ASP A 87 -17.71 -8.09 -8.68
N LEU A 88 -16.99 -7.65 -9.72
CA LEU A 88 -17.36 -7.89 -11.11
C LEU A 88 -17.30 -9.37 -11.47
N VAL A 89 -16.31 -10.12 -10.97
CA VAL A 89 -16.25 -11.58 -11.17
C VAL A 89 -17.44 -12.26 -10.49
N ALA A 90 -17.80 -11.85 -9.27
CA ALA A 90 -18.99 -12.37 -8.58
C ALA A 90 -20.28 -12.04 -9.33
N VAL A 91 -20.39 -10.84 -9.91
CA VAL A 91 -21.53 -10.44 -10.76
C VAL A 91 -21.58 -11.25 -12.05
N ALA A 92 -20.45 -11.44 -12.73
CA ALA A 92 -20.39 -12.26 -13.94
C ALA A 92 -20.85 -13.70 -13.66
N ARG A 93 -20.43 -14.23 -12.51
CA ARG A 93 -20.89 -15.53 -12.03
C ARG A 93 -22.39 -15.56 -11.73
N LEU A 94 -22.91 -14.53 -11.06
CA LEU A 94 -24.33 -14.42 -10.69
C LEU A 94 -25.23 -14.38 -11.93
N LEU A 95 -24.77 -13.68 -12.96
CA LEU A 95 -25.46 -13.53 -14.24
C LEU A 95 -25.17 -14.67 -15.22
N ASN A 96 -24.33 -15.63 -14.82
CA ASN A 96 -23.87 -16.71 -15.68
C ASN A 96 -23.38 -16.19 -17.04
N ALA A 97 -22.45 -15.24 -17.00
CA ALA A 97 -21.94 -14.52 -18.14
C ALA A 97 -20.43 -14.72 -18.29
N THR A 98 -19.95 -14.68 -19.53
CA THR A 98 -18.51 -14.65 -19.82
C THR A 98 -17.97 -13.26 -19.54
N LEU A 99 -16.96 -13.17 -18.69
CA LEU A 99 -16.30 -11.90 -18.36
C LEU A 99 -15.19 -11.61 -19.38
N VAL A 100 -15.24 -10.42 -19.99
CA VAL A 100 -14.11 -9.88 -20.74
C VAL A 100 -13.16 -9.19 -19.77
N ILE A 101 -11.85 -9.39 -19.91
CA ILE A 101 -10.84 -8.71 -19.08
C ILE A 101 -11.16 -7.21 -18.99
N PRO A 102 -11.33 -6.65 -17.77
CA PRO A 102 -11.80 -5.28 -17.60
C PRO A 102 -10.74 -4.25 -17.99
N GLU A 103 -11.19 -3.10 -18.48
CA GLU A 103 -10.31 -1.98 -18.86
C GLU A 103 -10.11 -1.03 -17.67
N ILE A 104 -8.90 -0.96 -17.12
CA ILE A 104 -8.53 -0.05 -16.02
C ILE A 104 -8.28 1.35 -16.57
N GLN A 105 -9.20 2.28 -16.35
CA GLN A 105 -9.21 3.56 -17.07
C GLN A 105 -8.13 4.54 -16.62
N ALA A 106 -7.69 4.45 -15.36
CA ALA A 106 -6.57 5.25 -14.85
C ALA A 106 -5.26 4.99 -15.60
N THR A 107 -5.11 3.80 -16.19
CA THR A 107 -3.93 3.45 -17.02
C THR A 107 -4.10 3.80 -18.50
N THR A 108 -5.32 4.10 -18.98
CA THR A 108 -5.59 4.33 -20.43
C THR A 108 -5.74 5.80 -20.82
N ARG A 109 -5.99 6.70 -19.86
CA ARG A 109 -6.25 8.12 -20.13
C ARG A 109 -5.00 8.91 -20.49
N ALA A 110 -3.85 8.46 -20.01
CA ALA A 110 -2.56 8.94 -20.45
C ALA A 110 -2.07 8.03 -21.59
N LYS A 111 -1.54 8.57 -22.68
CA LYS A 111 -0.59 7.82 -23.55
C LYS A 111 0.75 7.56 -22.81
N GLY A 112 0.68 7.27 -21.51
CA GLY A 112 1.79 7.22 -20.56
C GLY A 112 1.87 5.86 -19.86
N ILE A 113 1.24 4.82 -20.39
CA ILE A 113 1.69 3.45 -20.13
C ILE A 113 2.49 2.97 -21.32
N SER A 114 3.49 2.14 -21.07
CA SER A 114 4.25 1.49 -22.13
C SER A 114 3.31 0.79 -23.11
N SER A 115 3.57 0.93 -24.41
CA SER A 115 2.85 0.23 -25.47
C SER A 115 2.96 -1.30 -25.36
N LYS A 116 3.91 -1.81 -24.55
CA LYS A 116 4.06 -3.22 -24.20
C LYS A 116 2.84 -3.76 -23.43
N PHE A 117 2.15 -2.92 -22.67
CA PHE A 117 1.10 -3.36 -21.76
C PHE A 117 -0.29 -2.85 -22.18
N LYS A 118 -1.29 -3.69 -21.98
CA LYS A 118 -2.69 -3.27 -21.85
C LYS A 118 -2.98 -2.84 -20.42
N SER A 119 -4.10 -2.15 -20.23
CA SER A 119 -4.51 -1.59 -18.94
C SER A 119 -4.51 -2.59 -17.78
N PHE A 120 -5.02 -3.81 -17.99
CA PHE A 120 -5.03 -4.87 -16.97
C PHE A 120 -3.63 -5.48 -16.75
N SER A 121 -2.97 -5.92 -17.84
CA SER A 121 -1.62 -6.51 -17.82
C SER A 121 -0.52 -5.59 -17.29
N TYR A 122 -0.80 -4.28 -17.21
CA TYR A 122 0.11 -3.32 -16.62
C TYR A 122 0.34 -3.57 -15.12
N LEU A 123 -0.67 -4.13 -14.43
CA LEU A 123 -0.62 -4.43 -12.99
C LEU A 123 -0.66 -5.93 -12.71
N TYR A 124 -1.53 -6.67 -13.41
CA TYR A 124 -1.87 -8.04 -13.05
C TYR A 124 -1.43 -9.05 -14.12
N ASP A 125 -1.18 -10.27 -13.69
CA ASP A 125 -0.92 -11.41 -14.57
C ASP A 125 -2.25 -11.90 -15.18
N GLU A 126 -2.45 -11.67 -16.49
CA GLU A 126 -3.68 -12.07 -17.18
C GLU A 126 -3.85 -13.60 -17.25
N ASP A 127 -2.75 -14.35 -17.36
CA ASP A 127 -2.78 -15.81 -17.52
C ASP A 127 -3.13 -16.49 -16.20
N GLN A 128 -2.53 -16.01 -15.12
CA GLN A 128 -2.92 -16.40 -13.77
C GLN A 128 -4.39 -16.05 -13.49
N PHE A 129 -4.86 -14.88 -13.90
CA PHE A 129 -6.24 -14.46 -13.65
C PHE A 129 -7.27 -15.37 -14.36
N ILE A 130 -7.02 -15.74 -15.62
CA ILE A 130 -7.91 -16.64 -16.39
C ILE A 130 -7.83 -18.07 -15.82
N SER A 131 -6.62 -18.60 -15.62
CA SER A 131 -6.44 -20.00 -15.19
C SER A 131 -7.00 -20.25 -13.79
N ALA A 132 -6.75 -19.35 -12.83
CA ALA A 132 -7.21 -19.47 -11.46
C ALA A 132 -8.73 -19.44 -11.30
N LEU A 133 -9.45 -18.85 -12.27
CA LEU A 133 -10.91 -18.70 -12.25
C LEU A 133 -11.62 -19.59 -13.28
N SER A 134 -10.89 -20.45 -13.99
CA SER A 134 -11.43 -21.30 -15.07
C SER A 134 -12.59 -22.21 -14.62
N SER A 135 -12.56 -22.68 -13.36
CA SER A 135 -13.63 -23.49 -12.76
C SER A 135 -14.79 -22.65 -12.20
N ASP A 136 -14.63 -21.34 -12.11
CA ASP A 136 -15.59 -20.43 -11.49
C ASP A 136 -16.37 -19.64 -12.55
N VAL A 137 -15.67 -18.95 -13.46
CA VAL A 137 -16.25 -18.05 -14.47
C VAL A 137 -15.43 -18.15 -15.75
N ALA A 138 -16.10 -18.23 -16.90
CA ALA A 138 -15.44 -18.11 -18.18
C ALA A 138 -14.90 -16.69 -18.39
N ILE A 139 -13.59 -16.55 -18.58
CA ILE A 139 -12.92 -15.26 -18.79
C ILE A 139 -12.21 -15.26 -20.15
N VAL A 140 -12.42 -14.21 -20.93
CA VAL A 140 -11.81 -14.01 -22.25
C VAL A 140 -11.05 -12.69 -22.33
N ARG A 141 -9.96 -12.65 -23.10
CA ARG A 141 -9.13 -11.44 -23.25
C ARG A 141 -9.81 -10.30 -24.00
N GLY A 142 -10.81 -10.62 -24.80
CA GLY A 142 -11.49 -9.66 -25.66
C GLY A 142 -12.77 -10.24 -26.22
N LEU A 143 -13.65 -9.36 -26.69
CA LEU A 143 -14.86 -9.78 -27.40
C LEU A 143 -14.50 -10.47 -28.73
N PRO A 144 -15.29 -11.47 -29.17
CA PRO A 144 -15.24 -12.01 -30.53
C PRO A 144 -15.24 -10.91 -31.60
N LYS A 145 -14.60 -11.14 -32.75
CA LYS A 145 -14.36 -10.11 -33.79
C LYS A 145 -15.66 -9.37 -34.19
N ASP A 146 -16.72 -10.11 -34.46
CA ASP A 146 -18.02 -9.54 -34.90
C ASP A 146 -18.65 -8.65 -33.83
N LEU A 147 -18.61 -9.10 -32.56
CA LEU A 147 -19.10 -8.33 -31.42
C LEU A 147 -18.21 -7.11 -31.15
N ARG A 148 -16.90 -7.21 -31.36
CA ARG A 148 -15.98 -6.08 -31.20
C ARG A 148 -16.26 -4.97 -32.21
N GLU A 149 -16.60 -5.31 -33.45
CA GLU A 149 -17.00 -4.32 -34.46
C GLU A 149 -18.35 -3.69 -34.17
N ALA A 150 -19.32 -4.49 -33.69
CA ALA A 150 -20.60 -3.98 -33.24
C ALA A 150 -20.46 -3.03 -32.03
N ARG A 151 -19.53 -3.30 -31.11
CA ARG A 151 -19.20 -2.41 -29.98
C ARG A 151 -18.68 -1.05 -30.46
N LYS A 152 -17.80 -1.02 -31.48
CA LYS A 152 -17.29 0.24 -32.06
C LYS A 152 -18.41 1.12 -32.64
N LYS A 153 -19.51 0.49 -33.06
CA LYS A 153 -20.71 1.17 -33.57
C LYS A 153 -21.72 1.52 -32.46
N ILE A 154 -21.34 1.44 -31.18
CA ILE A 154 -22.15 1.76 -29.99
C ILE A 154 -23.49 0.98 -29.96
N LYS A 155 -23.47 -0.27 -30.42
CA LYS A 155 -24.70 -1.08 -30.53
C LYS A 155 -25.14 -1.75 -29.23
N PHE A 156 -24.37 -1.65 -28.15
CA PHE A 156 -24.61 -2.40 -26.91
C PHE A 156 -24.99 -1.50 -25.74
N PRO A 157 -25.95 -1.93 -24.91
CA PRO A 157 -26.33 -1.19 -23.72
C PRO A 157 -25.15 -1.08 -22.75
N THR A 158 -25.07 0.06 -22.06
CA THR A 158 -24.11 0.29 -20.99
C THR A 158 -24.86 0.68 -19.72
N VAL A 159 -24.49 0.08 -18.59
CA VAL A 159 -25.05 0.37 -17.28
C VAL A 159 -23.96 0.89 -16.34
N SER A 160 -24.34 1.78 -15.43
CA SER A 160 -23.47 2.24 -14.35
C SER A 160 -24.17 1.90 -13.03
N PRO A 161 -23.81 0.77 -12.38
CA PRO A 161 -24.40 0.38 -11.10
C PRO A 161 -24.18 1.46 -10.05
N LYS A 162 -25.15 1.60 -9.14
CA LYS A 162 -24.96 2.39 -7.91
C LYS A 162 -23.94 1.70 -7.02
N ASN A 163 -23.29 2.46 -6.15
CA ASN A 163 -22.38 1.90 -5.15
C ASN A 163 -23.14 0.95 -4.24
N SER A 164 -22.55 -0.21 -3.96
CA SER A 164 -23.16 -1.28 -3.17
C SER A 164 -24.49 -1.78 -3.77
N ALA A 165 -24.60 -1.88 -5.10
CA ALA A 165 -25.77 -2.44 -5.74
C ALA A 165 -26.04 -3.88 -5.25
N THR A 166 -27.31 -4.23 -5.10
CA THR A 166 -27.71 -5.53 -4.57
C THR A 166 -27.64 -6.62 -5.65
N PRO A 167 -27.53 -7.91 -5.27
CA PRO A 167 -27.64 -9.02 -6.21
C PRO A 167 -28.93 -8.96 -7.05
N GLU A 168 -30.05 -8.55 -6.44
CA GLU A 168 -31.36 -8.46 -7.09
C GLU A 168 -31.32 -7.44 -8.23
N TYR A 169 -30.69 -6.29 -8.05
CA TYR A 169 -30.51 -5.30 -9.13
C TYR A 169 -29.87 -5.92 -10.37
N TYR A 170 -28.86 -6.76 -10.21
CA TYR A 170 -28.21 -7.41 -11.35
C TYR A 170 -29.16 -8.40 -12.04
N VAL A 171 -29.90 -9.19 -11.27
CA VAL A 171 -30.85 -10.17 -11.81
C VAL A 171 -32.05 -9.51 -12.49
N THR A 172 -32.59 -8.41 -11.94
CA THR A 172 -33.79 -7.77 -12.48
C THR A 172 -33.50 -6.75 -13.56
N GLU A 173 -32.40 -6.00 -13.47
CA GLU A 173 -32.12 -4.88 -14.39
C GLU A 173 -31.05 -5.17 -15.43
N VAL A 174 -30.05 -5.99 -15.09
CA VAL A 174 -28.87 -6.22 -15.93
C VAL A 174 -29.06 -7.49 -16.75
N LEU A 175 -29.54 -8.58 -16.14
CA LEU A 175 -29.73 -9.87 -16.80
C LEU A 175 -30.66 -9.77 -18.04
N PRO A 176 -31.84 -9.11 -18.00
CA PRO A 176 -32.71 -9.06 -19.17
C PRO A 176 -32.07 -8.32 -20.36
N LYS A 177 -31.31 -7.25 -20.06
CA LYS A 177 -30.57 -6.47 -21.07
C LYS A 177 -29.43 -7.30 -21.66
N LEU A 178 -28.71 -8.05 -20.83
CA LEU A 178 -27.66 -8.98 -21.26
C LEU A 178 -28.24 -10.08 -22.17
N SER A 179 -29.32 -10.73 -21.76
CA SER A 179 -29.94 -11.81 -22.53
C SER A 179 -30.45 -11.34 -23.91
N LYS A 180 -30.98 -10.11 -23.99
CA LYS A 180 -31.47 -9.51 -25.25
C LYS A 180 -30.34 -9.12 -26.20
N SER A 181 -29.29 -8.48 -25.69
CA SER A 181 -28.22 -7.89 -26.52
C SER A 181 -26.99 -8.78 -26.68
N LYS A 182 -26.90 -9.87 -25.89
CA LYS A 182 -25.75 -10.78 -25.74
C LYS A 182 -24.46 -10.13 -25.26
N VAL A 183 -24.38 -8.80 -25.19
CA VAL A 183 -23.22 -8.04 -24.73
C VAL A 183 -23.69 -6.83 -23.95
N ILE A 184 -23.17 -6.65 -22.74
CA ILE A 184 -23.45 -5.46 -21.91
C ILE A 184 -22.15 -4.82 -21.41
N GLY A 185 -22.13 -3.49 -21.43
CA GLY A 185 -21.08 -2.68 -20.83
C GLY A 185 -21.40 -2.34 -19.38
N ILE A 186 -20.45 -2.49 -18.47
CA ILE A 186 -20.58 -2.02 -17.09
C ILE A 186 -19.51 -0.94 -16.82
N ILE A 187 -19.95 0.24 -16.42
CA ILE A 187 -19.07 1.32 -15.97
C ILE A 187 -19.08 1.35 -14.45
N ILE A 188 -17.91 1.19 -13.84
CA ILE A 188 -17.76 1.19 -12.38
C ILE A 188 -16.99 2.43 -11.97
N ASN A 189 -17.67 3.32 -11.25
CA ASN A 189 -17.10 4.57 -10.74
C ASN A 189 -16.90 4.44 -9.23
N GLY A 190 -15.64 4.39 -8.78
CA GLY A 190 -15.33 4.58 -7.36
C GLY A 190 -15.22 3.32 -6.50
N GLY A 191 -15.32 2.11 -7.06
CA GLY A 191 -15.29 0.86 -6.28
C GLY A 191 -16.69 0.33 -5.95
N LYS A 192 -16.76 -0.82 -5.25
CA LYS A 192 -18.00 -1.38 -4.67
C LYS A 192 -19.19 -1.47 -5.62
N CYS A 193 -19.05 -2.18 -6.75
CA CYS A 193 -20.20 -2.36 -7.64
C CYS A 193 -21.18 -3.42 -7.10
N LEU A 194 -20.81 -4.19 -6.07
CA LEU A 194 -21.68 -5.14 -5.39
C LEU A 194 -21.73 -4.80 -3.89
N GLN A 195 -22.87 -5.05 -3.23
CA GLN A 195 -22.99 -4.86 -1.79
C GLN A 195 -21.92 -5.66 -1.03
N SER A 196 -21.39 -5.08 0.05
CA SER A 196 -20.22 -5.65 0.75
C SER A 196 -20.51 -7.03 1.35
N ILE A 197 -21.62 -7.14 2.08
CA ILE A 197 -22.06 -8.37 2.73
C ILE A 197 -23.20 -8.96 1.90
N LEU A 198 -22.98 -10.14 1.32
CA LEU A 198 -23.99 -10.88 0.56
C LEU A 198 -24.89 -11.70 1.48
N PRO A 199 -26.13 -12.01 1.06
CA PRO A 199 -27.01 -12.92 1.78
C PRO A 199 -26.39 -14.31 1.96
N ALA A 200 -26.82 -15.05 2.98
CA ALA A 200 -26.30 -16.39 3.29
C ALA A 200 -26.45 -17.40 2.12
N THR A 201 -27.42 -17.20 1.24
CA THR A 201 -27.59 -18.01 0.01
C THR A 201 -26.47 -17.80 -1.01
N LEU A 202 -25.75 -16.69 -0.94
CA LEU A 202 -24.66 -16.31 -1.84
C LEU A 202 -23.29 -16.34 -1.14
N GLU A 203 -23.15 -17.14 -0.08
CA GLU A 203 -21.90 -17.26 0.67
C GLU A 203 -20.71 -17.72 -0.20
N GLU A 204 -20.95 -18.63 -1.15
CA GLU A 204 -19.92 -19.07 -2.11
C GLU A 204 -19.46 -17.95 -3.05
N PHE A 205 -20.27 -16.92 -3.26
CA PHE A 205 -19.88 -15.72 -4.01
C PHE A 205 -18.96 -14.82 -3.18
N GLN A 206 -19.12 -14.78 -1.85
CA GLN A 206 -18.15 -14.12 -0.97
C GLN A 206 -16.81 -14.86 -1.03
N ARG A 207 -16.82 -16.19 -0.96
CA ARG A 207 -15.61 -17.02 -1.13
C ARG A 207 -14.96 -16.84 -2.50
N LEU A 208 -15.76 -16.71 -3.56
CA LEU A 208 -15.25 -16.36 -4.89
C LEU A 208 -14.54 -15.00 -4.88
N ARG A 209 -15.09 -13.97 -4.22
CA ARG A 209 -14.39 -12.68 -4.06
C ARG A 209 -13.06 -12.83 -3.34
N CYS A 210 -12.96 -13.71 -2.33
CA CYS A 210 -11.68 -14.05 -1.69
C CYS A 210 -10.69 -14.68 -2.68
N ARG A 211 -11.14 -15.67 -3.47
CA ARG A 211 -10.29 -16.34 -4.48
C ARG A 211 -9.76 -15.34 -5.50
N VAL A 212 -10.63 -14.43 -5.95
CA VAL A 212 -10.25 -13.39 -6.89
C VAL A 212 -9.20 -12.48 -6.26
N ALA A 213 -9.47 -11.95 -5.07
CA ALA A 213 -8.63 -10.97 -4.39
C ALA A 213 -7.23 -11.51 -4.06
N PHE A 214 -7.14 -12.74 -3.54
CA PHE A 214 -5.92 -13.27 -2.94
C PHE A 214 -5.21 -14.36 -3.75
N HIS A 215 -5.86 -14.93 -4.77
CA HIS A 215 -5.26 -15.99 -5.61
C HIS A 215 -5.23 -15.67 -7.11
N ALA A 216 -6.31 -15.09 -7.66
CA ALA A 216 -6.40 -14.82 -9.09
C ALA A 216 -5.75 -13.49 -9.49
N LEU A 217 -5.94 -12.44 -8.69
CA LEU A 217 -5.34 -11.12 -8.90
C LEU A 217 -3.88 -11.05 -8.41
N LYS A 218 -3.03 -11.91 -8.97
CA LYS A 218 -1.59 -11.77 -8.75
C LYS A 218 -1.05 -10.63 -9.59
N PHE A 219 -0.18 -9.82 -8.99
CA PHE A 219 0.59 -8.86 -9.76
C PHE A 219 1.44 -9.56 -10.81
N ARG A 220 1.73 -8.85 -11.90
CA ARG A 220 2.61 -9.37 -12.95
C ARG A 220 3.97 -9.79 -12.36
N PRO A 221 4.67 -10.76 -12.96
CA PRO A 221 5.90 -11.33 -12.43
C PRO A 221 6.97 -10.29 -12.05
N GLU A 222 7.11 -9.23 -12.85
CA GLU A 222 8.11 -8.18 -12.63
C GLU A 222 7.85 -7.37 -11.36
N ILE A 223 6.58 -7.09 -11.02
CA ILE A 223 6.22 -6.38 -9.76
C ILE A 223 6.55 -7.28 -8.57
N ARG A 224 6.22 -8.57 -8.66
CA ARG A 224 6.49 -9.55 -7.60
C ARG A 224 7.99 -9.75 -7.38
N ALA A 225 8.76 -9.84 -8.47
CA ALA A 225 10.20 -9.99 -8.41
C ALA A 225 10.86 -8.80 -7.71
N LEU A 226 10.52 -7.57 -8.11
CA LEU A 226 11.05 -6.37 -7.46
C LEU A 226 10.55 -6.24 -6.01
N GLY A 227 9.27 -6.53 -5.76
CA GLY A 227 8.71 -6.54 -4.40
C GLY A 227 9.47 -7.50 -3.47
N ASN A 228 9.75 -8.72 -3.93
CA ASN A 228 10.57 -9.68 -3.19
C ASN A 228 11.99 -9.16 -2.93
N GLN A 229 12.61 -8.49 -3.90
CA GLN A 229 13.93 -7.89 -3.73
C GLN A 229 13.90 -6.77 -2.69
N ILE A 230 12.88 -5.89 -2.70
CA ILE A 230 12.69 -4.85 -1.68
C ILE A 230 12.54 -5.50 -0.30
N VAL A 231 11.66 -6.49 -0.16
CA VAL A 231 11.46 -7.21 1.10
C VAL A 231 12.77 -7.84 1.59
N SER A 232 13.53 -8.45 0.69
CA SER A 232 14.84 -9.05 1.02
C SER A 232 15.84 -7.99 1.50
N ARG A 233 15.88 -6.81 0.85
CA ARG A 233 16.72 -5.67 1.25
C ARG A 233 16.33 -5.10 2.60
N LEU A 234 15.03 -4.99 2.88
CA LEU A 234 14.50 -4.50 4.15
C LEU A 234 14.78 -5.48 5.30
N ARG A 235 14.84 -6.79 5.00
CA ARG A 235 15.12 -7.87 5.95
C ARG A 235 16.59 -8.29 6.02
N VAL A 236 17.50 -7.51 5.44
CA VAL A 236 18.94 -7.82 5.48
C VAL A 236 19.40 -8.06 6.92
N SER A 237 20.21 -9.11 7.10
CA SER A 237 20.70 -9.56 8.41
C SER A 237 19.61 -10.01 9.38
N GLY A 238 18.45 -10.44 8.88
CA GLY A 238 17.34 -10.98 9.69
C GLY A 238 16.59 -9.92 10.51
N ARG A 239 16.76 -8.63 10.18
CA ARG A 239 16.08 -7.55 10.89
C ARG A 239 14.63 -7.42 10.42
N PRO A 240 13.66 -7.28 11.33
CA PRO A 240 12.28 -7.02 10.93
C PRO A 240 12.11 -5.57 10.48
N TYR A 241 11.09 -5.33 9.66
CA TYR A 241 10.70 -3.97 9.25
C TYR A 241 9.21 -3.71 9.48
N LEU A 242 8.89 -2.43 9.70
CA LEU A 242 7.53 -1.94 9.83
C LEU A 242 7.15 -1.20 8.54
N ALA A 243 6.01 -1.55 7.95
CA ALA A 243 5.41 -0.77 6.87
C ALA A 243 4.44 0.27 7.44
N TYR A 244 4.58 1.52 7.01
CA TYR A 244 3.73 2.64 7.39
C TYR A 244 3.11 3.28 6.15
N HIS A 245 1.79 3.34 6.10
CA HIS A 245 1.07 4.07 5.06
C HIS A 245 0.38 5.31 5.68
N PRO A 246 0.82 6.55 5.37
CA PRO A 246 0.26 7.75 5.99
C PRO A 246 -1.21 7.99 5.66
N GLY A 247 -1.64 7.66 4.45
CA GLY A 247 -2.99 7.96 3.95
C GLY A 247 -3.27 9.46 3.76
N LEU A 248 -2.22 10.29 3.70
CA LEU A 248 -2.29 11.72 3.46
C LEU A 248 -2.41 12.01 1.95
N LEU A 249 -3.49 11.54 1.33
CA LEU A 249 -3.79 11.85 -0.07
C LEU A 249 -4.54 13.17 -0.16
N ARG A 250 -4.22 14.00 -1.17
CA ARG A 250 -4.86 15.31 -1.37
C ARG A 250 -6.39 15.23 -1.40
N ASP A 251 -6.91 14.26 -2.16
CA ASP A 251 -8.36 14.06 -2.32
C ASP A 251 -9.00 13.60 -1.01
N THR A 252 -8.31 12.76 -0.25
CA THR A 252 -8.78 12.27 1.05
C THR A 252 -8.84 13.38 2.09
N VAL A 253 -7.77 14.18 2.21
CA VAL A 253 -7.71 15.31 3.14
C VAL A 253 -8.78 16.36 2.80
N ALA A 254 -9.01 16.63 1.51
CA ALA A 254 -10.05 17.55 1.04
C ALA A 254 -11.47 17.04 1.30
N PHE A 255 -11.72 15.75 1.08
CA PHE A 255 -13.02 15.12 1.34
C PHE A 255 -13.42 15.24 2.81
N HIS A 256 -12.48 15.04 3.74
CA HIS A 256 -12.74 15.10 5.19
C HIS A 256 -12.65 16.51 5.79
N GLY A 257 -12.25 17.51 5.00
CA GLY A 257 -12.15 18.89 5.47
C GLY A 257 -10.99 19.10 6.45
N CYS A 258 -9.86 18.42 6.22
CA CYS A 258 -8.70 18.43 7.10
C CYS A 258 -7.61 19.40 6.63
N ALA A 259 -8.02 20.57 6.12
CA ALA A 259 -7.13 21.53 5.48
C ALA A 259 -6.14 22.14 6.47
N GLU A 260 -6.58 22.48 7.67
CA GLU A 260 -5.79 23.20 8.69
C GLU A 260 -4.80 22.30 9.43
N LEU A 261 -4.68 21.03 9.04
CA LEU A 261 -3.54 20.18 9.44
C LEU A 261 -2.23 20.62 8.80
N PHE A 262 -2.33 21.38 7.71
CA PHE A 262 -1.21 21.91 6.97
C PHE A 262 -1.11 23.43 7.19
N GLN A 263 0.04 23.98 6.82
CA GLN A 263 0.31 25.41 6.86
C GLN A 263 0.41 25.97 5.44
N ASP A 264 0.22 27.28 5.34
CA ASP A 264 0.46 28.08 4.13
C ASP A 264 -0.39 27.60 2.94
N ILE A 265 0.22 27.57 1.76
CA ILE A 265 -0.38 27.21 0.47
C ILE A 265 -1.09 25.85 0.46
N HIS A 266 -0.68 24.90 1.32
CA HIS A 266 -1.29 23.57 1.35
C HIS A 266 -2.75 23.62 1.82
N THR A 267 -3.08 24.53 2.74
CA THR A 267 -4.44 24.72 3.24
C THR A 267 -5.36 25.21 2.13
N GLU A 268 -4.92 26.21 1.36
CA GLU A 268 -5.64 26.75 0.21
C GLU A 268 -5.88 25.68 -0.86
N LEU A 269 -4.87 24.84 -1.12
CA LEU A 269 -4.98 23.74 -2.08
C LEU A 269 -6.03 22.70 -1.70
N ILE A 270 -6.10 22.36 -0.41
CA ILE A 270 -7.11 21.42 0.10
C ILE A 270 -8.51 22.04 0.02
N GLN A 271 -8.66 23.30 0.40
CA GLN A 271 -9.94 24.00 0.30
C GLN A 271 -10.39 24.12 -1.16
N TYR A 272 -9.49 24.48 -2.08
CA TYR A 272 -9.78 24.50 -3.50
C TYR A 272 -10.27 23.14 -4.00
N ARG A 273 -9.54 22.07 -3.66
CA ARG A 273 -9.92 20.71 -4.06
C ARG A 273 -11.28 20.31 -3.49
N ARG A 274 -11.57 20.67 -2.24
CA ARG A 274 -12.88 20.43 -1.62
C ARG A 274 -14.00 21.17 -2.34
N ASN A 275 -13.78 22.43 -2.74
CA ASN A 275 -14.74 23.21 -3.53
C ASN A 275 -15.10 22.49 -4.85
N GLN A 276 -14.10 21.94 -5.54
CA GLN A 276 -14.32 21.13 -6.75
C GLN A 276 -15.16 19.88 -6.46
N MET A 277 -14.92 19.20 -5.35
CA MET A 277 -15.70 18.03 -4.94
C MET A 277 -17.17 18.38 -4.61
N ILE A 278 -17.41 19.56 -4.02
CA ILE A 278 -18.76 20.08 -3.75
C ILE A 278 -19.49 20.38 -5.06
N LYS A 279 -18.84 21.09 -5.99
CA LYS A 279 -19.40 21.38 -7.33
C LYS A 279 -19.78 20.11 -8.10
N ARG A 280 -19.03 19.02 -7.90
CA ARG A 280 -19.31 17.70 -8.50
C ARG A 280 -20.31 16.84 -7.72
N GLY A 281 -20.81 17.31 -6.57
CA GLY A 281 -21.73 16.57 -5.71
C GLY A 281 -21.13 15.37 -4.98
N THR A 282 -19.80 15.25 -4.94
CA THR A 282 -19.10 14.19 -4.19
C THR A 282 -19.08 14.48 -2.70
N VAL A 283 -18.89 15.75 -2.33
CA VAL A 283 -19.02 16.25 -0.96
C VAL A 283 -20.31 17.07 -0.88
N LYS A 284 -21.16 16.76 0.11
CA LYS A 284 -22.43 17.48 0.34
C LYS A 284 -22.38 18.52 1.44
N GLU A 285 -21.25 18.56 2.15
CA GLU A 285 -21.03 19.43 3.29
C GLU A 285 -20.49 20.81 2.85
N GLN A 286 -20.39 21.73 3.82
CA GLN A 286 -19.87 23.07 3.58
C GLN A 286 -18.37 23.05 3.20
N LEU A 287 -17.95 24.11 2.51
CA LEU A 287 -16.57 24.30 2.06
C LEU A 287 -15.62 24.50 3.25
N SER A 288 -15.91 25.48 4.11
CA SER A 288 -15.16 25.71 5.34
C SER A 288 -15.70 24.81 6.45
N VAL A 289 -14.81 24.06 7.08
CA VAL A 289 -15.09 23.12 8.16
C VAL A 289 -13.96 23.23 9.17
N ASP A 290 -14.29 23.21 10.46
CA ASP A 290 -13.29 23.16 11.52
C ASP A 290 -12.51 21.84 11.47
N SER A 291 -11.25 21.91 11.02
CA SER A 291 -10.40 20.73 10.85
C SER A 291 -10.00 20.14 12.21
N VAL A 292 -9.93 20.97 13.26
CA VAL A 292 -9.61 20.52 14.61
C VAL A 292 -10.74 19.62 15.10
N SER A 293 -12.00 20.08 15.05
CA SER A 293 -13.15 19.25 15.40
C SER A 293 -13.23 17.95 14.59
N ARG A 294 -12.86 17.97 13.29
CA ARG A 294 -12.79 16.75 12.46
C ARG A 294 -11.71 15.78 12.94
N LYS A 295 -10.54 16.29 13.31
CA LYS A 295 -9.45 15.50 13.86
C LYS A 295 -9.83 14.86 15.19
N ILE A 296 -10.44 15.63 16.10
CA ILE A 296 -10.95 15.14 17.39
C ILE A 296 -11.95 14.00 17.19
N ASN A 297 -12.81 14.12 16.18
CA ASN A 297 -13.76 13.07 15.81
C ASN A 297 -13.14 11.89 15.04
N GLY A 298 -11.82 11.87 14.83
CA GLY A 298 -11.12 10.80 14.13
C GLY A 298 -11.34 10.76 12.61
N SER A 299 -11.91 11.84 12.02
CA SER A 299 -12.16 11.94 10.58
C SER A 299 -10.90 12.25 9.78
N CYS A 300 -9.87 12.83 10.41
CA CYS A 300 -8.62 13.15 9.76
C CYS A 300 -7.53 12.08 9.96
N PRO A 301 -6.57 11.96 9.03
CA PRO A 301 -5.38 11.10 9.20
C PRO A 301 -4.52 11.45 10.41
N LEU A 302 -3.80 10.46 10.93
CA LEU A 302 -2.72 10.69 11.89
C LEU A 302 -1.52 11.29 11.19
N MET A 303 -0.93 12.33 11.77
CA MET A 303 0.27 12.96 11.25
C MET A 303 1.50 12.05 11.47
N PRO A 304 2.53 12.08 10.60
CA PRO A 304 3.72 11.24 10.78
C PRO A 304 4.43 11.46 12.12
N GLU A 305 4.39 12.69 12.65
CA GLU A 305 4.86 13.03 13.99
C GLU A 305 4.12 12.23 15.09
N GLU A 306 2.78 12.22 15.04
CA GLU A 306 1.95 11.48 16.00
C GLU A 306 2.24 9.98 15.93
N VAL A 307 2.38 9.45 14.72
CA VAL A 307 2.73 8.03 14.52
C VAL A 307 4.10 7.70 15.10
N GLY A 308 5.11 8.56 14.90
CA GLY A 308 6.45 8.35 15.45
C GLY A 308 6.44 8.27 16.99
N LEU A 309 5.71 9.17 17.65
CA LEU A 309 5.55 9.19 19.11
C LEU A 309 4.80 7.94 19.62
N LEU A 310 3.78 7.48 18.89
CA LEU A 310 3.06 6.24 19.21
C LEU A 310 3.95 5.00 19.09
N LEU A 311 4.79 4.93 18.05
CA LEU A 311 5.75 3.84 17.88
C LEU A 311 6.82 3.85 18.98
N GLN A 312 7.28 5.04 19.41
CA GLN A 312 8.19 5.16 20.55
C GLN A 312 7.52 4.67 21.85
N ALA A 313 6.25 5.02 22.07
CA ALA A 313 5.48 4.57 23.23
C ALA A 313 5.31 3.04 23.27
N LEU A 314 5.13 2.40 22.11
CA LEU A 314 5.13 0.95 21.97
C LEU A 314 6.47 0.32 22.32
N GLY A 315 7.57 1.03 22.07
CA GLY A 315 8.95 0.61 22.37
C GLY A 315 9.78 0.28 21.13
N TYR A 316 9.35 0.67 19.93
CA TYR A 316 10.19 0.53 18.74
C TYR A 316 11.46 1.39 18.89
N PRO A 317 12.66 0.82 18.72
CA PRO A 317 13.90 1.58 18.80
C PRO A 317 14.04 2.54 17.61
N SER A 318 14.79 3.63 17.75
CA SER A 318 15.05 4.59 16.67
C SER A 318 15.78 3.99 15.45
N THR A 319 16.41 2.83 15.63
CA THR A 319 17.04 2.03 14.56
C THR A 319 16.05 1.18 13.77
N THR A 320 14.75 1.18 14.11
CA THR A 320 13.72 0.44 13.39
C THR A 320 13.66 0.86 11.92
N ILE A 321 13.66 -0.11 11.01
CA ILE A 321 13.46 0.14 9.59
C ILE A 321 11.96 0.37 9.36
N ILE A 322 11.61 1.57 8.90
CA ILE A 322 10.24 1.94 8.55
C ILE A 322 10.17 2.10 7.03
N TYR A 323 9.42 1.23 6.37
CA TYR A 323 9.09 1.36 4.95
C TYR A 323 7.86 2.27 4.79
N LEU A 324 8.05 3.44 4.18
CA LEU A 324 6.99 4.36 3.84
C LEU A 324 6.29 3.90 2.56
N ALA A 325 5.05 3.45 2.69
CA ALA A 325 4.21 3.01 1.59
C ALA A 325 3.31 4.13 1.06
N GLY A 326 3.00 4.08 -0.25
CA GLY A 326 2.04 4.94 -0.94
C GLY A 326 2.65 5.62 -2.16
N SER A 327 1.90 5.72 -3.26
CA SER A 327 2.38 6.42 -4.45
C SER A 327 2.47 7.94 -4.28
N GLU A 328 1.71 8.51 -3.35
CA GLU A 328 1.61 9.95 -3.08
C GLU A 328 1.49 10.22 -1.58
N THR A 329 2.09 11.30 -1.12
CA THR A 329 1.92 11.83 0.23
C THR A 329 1.87 13.35 0.13
N PHE A 330 0.69 13.92 0.37
CA PHE A 330 0.46 15.36 0.33
C PHE A 330 1.27 16.05 1.43
N GLY A 331 1.89 17.19 1.10
CA GLY A 331 2.90 17.85 1.96
C GLY A 331 4.33 17.30 1.80
N GLY A 332 4.50 16.18 1.08
CA GLY A 332 5.81 15.66 0.65
C GLY A 332 6.79 15.39 1.80
N GLN A 333 8.07 15.65 1.56
CA GLN A 333 9.13 15.37 2.53
C GLN A 333 9.03 16.23 3.80
N ARG A 334 8.44 17.44 3.74
CA ARG A 334 8.34 18.36 4.90
C ARG A 334 7.56 17.73 6.05
N ILE A 335 6.46 17.05 5.76
CA ILE A 335 5.61 16.44 6.80
C ILE A 335 6.24 15.17 7.40
N LEU A 336 7.25 14.59 6.76
CA LEU A 336 7.96 13.38 7.21
C LEU A 336 9.17 13.71 8.08
N ILE A 337 9.59 14.98 8.17
CA ILE A 337 10.76 15.42 8.95
C ILE A 337 10.70 14.93 10.40
N PRO A 338 9.59 15.11 11.16
CA PRO A 338 9.53 14.66 12.55
C PRO A 338 9.69 13.13 12.68
N LEU A 339 9.08 12.37 11.77
CA LEU A 339 9.19 10.91 11.77
C LEU A 339 10.63 10.46 11.48
N ARG A 340 11.29 11.10 10.51
CA ARG A 340 12.70 10.84 10.17
C ARG A 340 13.65 11.20 11.30
N ALA A 341 13.34 12.24 12.07
CA ALA A 341 14.12 12.62 13.25
C ALA A 341 14.03 11.57 14.37
N MET A 342 12.88 10.90 14.51
CA MET A 342 12.68 9.82 15.49
C MET A 342 13.24 8.46 15.01
N TYR A 343 13.15 8.20 13.70
CA TYR A 343 13.57 6.95 13.06
C TYR A 343 14.44 7.25 11.83
N ALA A 344 15.75 7.11 12.01
CA ALA A 344 16.72 7.41 10.95
C ALA A 344 16.59 6.49 9.73
N ASN A 345 16.13 5.25 9.93
CA ASN A 345 15.94 4.24 8.89
C ASN A 345 14.54 4.30 8.25
N LEU A 346 14.04 5.53 8.00
CA LEU A 346 12.82 5.77 7.23
C LEU A 346 13.13 5.73 5.74
N VAL A 347 12.70 4.67 5.07
CA VAL A 347 13.00 4.36 3.67
C VAL A 347 11.73 4.23 2.84
N ASP A 348 11.82 4.45 1.53
CA ASP A 348 10.73 4.22 0.59
C ASP A 348 11.23 3.46 -0.65
N ARG A 349 10.34 3.17 -1.61
CA ARG A 349 10.74 2.49 -2.86
C ARG A 349 11.86 3.21 -3.62
N THR A 350 11.95 4.54 -3.54
CA THR A 350 12.95 5.33 -4.26
C THR A 350 14.32 5.28 -3.60
N SER A 351 14.37 5.03 -2.29
CA SER A 351 15.62 4.84 -1.56
C SER A 351 16.10 3.38 -1.57
N VAL A 352 15.19 2.40 -1.74
CA VAL A 352 15.52 0.97 -1.71
C VAL A 352 15.77 0.39 -3.11
N CYS A 353 15.26 1.02 -4.16
CA CYS A 353 15.45 0.59 -5.55
C CYS A 353 16.36 1.52 -6.32
N SER A 354 17.08 0.96 -7.29
CA SER A 354 17.78 1.77 -8.28
C SER A 354 16.80 2.39 -9.29
N GLN A 355 17.19 3.51 -9.90
CA GLN A 355 16.40 4.12 -10.96
C GLN A 355 16.15 3.16 -12.12
N ARG A 356 17.12 2.28 -12.42
CA ARG A 356 17.01 1.27 -13.48
C ARG A 356 15.91 0.24 -13.18
N GLU A 357 15.87 -0.31 -11.96
CA GLU A 357 14.83 -1.27 -11.56
C GLU A 357 13.42 -0.68 -11.67
N LEU A 358 13.24 0.58 -11.26
CA LEU A 358 11.96 1.27 -11.36
C LEU A 358 11.59 1.55 -12.82
N SER A 359 12.55 1.96 -13.65
CA SER A 359 12.34 2.19 -15.09
C SER A 359 12.02 0.90 -15.85
N ASP A 360 12.72 -0.19 -15.55
CA ASP A 360 12.48 -1.52 -16.14
C ASP A 360 11.06 -2.01 -15.80
N LEU A 361 10.58 -1.71 -14.60
CA LEU A 361 9.22 -2.01 -14.20
C LEU A 361 8.20 -1.21 -15.03
N VAL A 362 8.37 0.10 -15.21
CA VAL A 362 7.46 0.90 -16.07
C VAL A 362 7.44 0.37 -17.51
N GLY A 363 8.61 -0.03 -18.02
CA GLY A 363 8.79 -0.45 -19.39
C GLY A 363 8.99 0.73 -20.36
N PRO A 364 9.17 0.44 -21.66
CA PRO A 364 9.51 1.46 -22.64
C PRO A 364 8.33 2.42 -22.89
N GLU A 365 8.55 3.71 -22.71
CA GLU A 365 7.54 4.75 -22.91
C GLU A 365 7.81 5.59 -24.16
N ALA A 366 6.74 6.13 -24.75
CA ALA A 366 6.90 7.12 -25.80
C ALA A 366 7.57 8.38 -25.22
N PRO A 367 8.57 8.97 -25.90
CA PRO A 367 9.13 10.25 -25.47
C PRO A 367 8.02 11.30 -25.45
N LEU A 368 7.93 12.05 -24.36
CA LEU A 368 7.11 13.27 -24.34
C LEU A 368 7.92 14.37 -25.02
N ALA A 369 7.22 15.29 -25.68
CA ALA A 369 7.87 16.53 -26.14
C ALA A 369 8.55 17.16 -24.93
N SER A 370 9.85 17.37 -25.04
CA SER A 370 10.65 17.97 -23.97
C SER A 370 10.16 19.39 -23.77
N ASP A 371 9.43 19.62 -22.67
CA ASP A 371 9.07 20.95 -22.21
C ASP A 371 10.29 21.59 -21.52
N MET A 372 11.42 21.62 -22.23
CA MET A 372 12.59 22.40 -21.81
C MET A 372 12.17 23.86 -21.95
N ALA A 373 11.59 24.40 -20.87
CA ALA A 373 11.29 25.81 -20.76
C ALA A 373 12.54 26.58 -21.16
N HIS A 374 12.45 27.33 -22.25
CA HIS A 374 13.51 28.21 -22.64
C HIS A 374 13.60 29.27 -21.52
N PRO A 375 14.81 29.56 -20.99
CA PRO A 375 14.93 30.67 -20.07
C PRO A 375 14.29 31.90 -20.73
N PRO A 376 13.51 32.70 -19.97
CA PRO A 376 12.95 33.92 -20.54
C PRO A 376 14.10 34.70 -21.18
N PRO A 377 13.89 35.28 -22.38
CA PRO A 377 14.95 36.03 -23.05
C PRO A 377 15.52 37.06 -22.06
N PRO A 378 16.85 37.26 -22.02
CA PRO A 378 17.46 38.20 -21.10
C PRO A 378 16.82 39.57 -21.30
N LYS A 379 16.23 40.12 -20.23
CA LYS A 379 15.61 41.44 -20.25
C LYS A 379 16.65 42.47 -20.67
N THR A 380 16.26 43.38 -21.55
CA THR A 380 17.12 44.48 -21.98
C THR A 380 17.33 45.49 -20.83
N GLU A 381 18.43 46.23 -20.87
CA GLU A 381 18.75 47.22 -19.83
C GLU A 381 17.64 48.27 -19.66
N LYS A 382 16.95 48.64 -20.76
CA LYS A 382 15.78 49.53 -20.72
C LYS A 382 14.60 48.93 -19.95
N GLU A 383 14.30 47.66 -20.15
CA GLU A 383 13.20 46.98 -19.44
C GLU A 383 13.48 46.88 -17.94
N LEU A 384 14.74 46.59 -17.56
CA LEU A 384 15.16 46.58 -16.17
C LEU A 384 15.04 47.96 -15.52
N VAL A 385 15.41 49.02 -16.24
CA VAL A 385 15.30 50.41 -15.77
C VAL A 385 13.83 50.84 -15.63
N ASP A 386 12.96 50.44 -16.53
CA ASP A 386 11.53 50.78 -16.46
C ASP A 386 10.80 50.02 -15.35
N GLU A 387 11.16 48.76 -15.12
CA GLU A 387 10.68 47.96 -13.99
C GLU A 387 11.16 48.56 -12.66
N TRP A 388 12.41 49.01 -12.61
CA TRP A 388 12.96 49.72 -11.45
C TRP A 388 12.24 51.04 -11.15
N LYS A 389 11.92 51.82 -12.18
CA LYS A 389 11.18 53.09 -12.05
C LYS A 389 9.73 52.89 -11.61
N ARG A 390 9.09 51.78 -12.01
CA ARG A 390 7.72 51.43 -11.58
C ARG A 390 7.64 50.89 -10.14
N ALA A 391 8.75 50.47 -9.55
CA ALA A 391 8.76 49.76 -8.27
C ALA A 391 8.46 50.61 -7.01
N GLY A 392 8.29 51.94 -7.13
CA GLY A 392 7.93 52.83 -6.02
C GLY A 392 8.97 52.95 -4.89
N PRO A 393 8.79 53.87 -3.92
CA PRO A 393 9.72 54.04 -2.79
C PRO A 393 9.59 52.87 -1.80
N ARG A 394 10.71 52.17 -1.54
CA ARG A 394 10.77 51.00 -0.65
C ARG A 394 10.89 51.41 0.83
N PRO A 395 10.02 50.92 1.74
CA PRO A 395 10.22 51.09 3.18
C PRO A 395 11.44 50.29 3.69
N ARG A 396 12.16 50.82 4.70
CA ARG A 396 13.10 50.04 5.52
C ARG A 396 12.37 49.56 6.79
N PRO A 397 12.64 48.36 7.33
CA PRO A 397 13.72 47.43 6.98
C PRO A 397 13.49 46.75 5.62
N LEU A 398 14.57 46.36 4.95
CA LEU A 398 14.59 45.85 3.58
C LEU A 398 13.48 44.80 3.35
N PRO A 399 12.67 44.91 2.28
CA PRO A 399 11.76 43.84 1.88
C PRO A 399 12.55 42.57 1.52
N PRO A 400 11.90 41.38 1.54
CA PRO A 400 12.53 40.13 1.16
C PRO A 400 13.25 40.25 -0.20
N PRO A 401 14.28 39.41 -0.45
CA PRO A 401 15.04 39.45 -1.70
C PRO A 401 14.10 39.49 -2.92
N PRO A 402 14.51 40.15 -4.02
CA PRO A 402 13.69 40.22 -5.23
C PRO A 402 13.20 38.81 -5.58
N ALA A 403 11.92 38.69 -5.94
CA ALA A 403 11.32 37.41 -6.26
C ALA A 403 12.26 36.66 -7.20
N ARG A 404 12.80 35.54 -6.71
CA ARG A 404 13.67 34.71 -7.55
C ARG A 404 12.91 34.38 -8.83
N PRO A 405 13.60 34.29 -9.98
CA PRO A 405 12.96 33.81 -11.19
C PRO A 405 12.22 32.51 -10.85
N TYR A 406 10.91 32.47 -11.09
CA TYR A 406 10.16 31.23 -10.93
C TYR A 406 10.81 30.20 -11.83
N TYR A 407 11.39 29.17 -11.22
CA TYR A 407 11.98 28.09 -12.00
C TYR A 407 10.86 27.36 -12.74
N ALA A 408 11.16 26.75 -13.89
CA ALA A 408 10.14 26.09 -14.69
C ALA A 408 9.34 25.04 -13.89
N HIS A 409 9.95 24.34 -12.94
CA HIS A 409 9.27 23.39 -12.04
C HIS A 409 8.32 24.03 -11.01
N GLU A 410 8.32 25.36 -10.90
CA GLU A 410 7.46 26.16 -10.02
C GLU A 410 6.26 26.71 -10.78
N LYS A 411 6.39 26.88 -12.11
CA LYS A 411 5.26 27.11 -13.03
C LYS A 411 4.59 25.81 -13.47
N VAL A 412 5.38 24.75 -13.61
CA VAL A 412 4.90 23.43 -14.04
C VAL A 412 4.36 22.68 -12.83
N GLY A 413 3.04 22.52 -12.84
CA GLY A 413 2.29 21.84 -11.80
C GLY A 413 1.51 22.80 -10.91
N TRP A 414 0.78 22.19 -9.97
CA TRP A 414 -0.24 22.81 -9.14
C TRP A 414 0.14 24.12 -8.39
N TYR A 415 1.44 24.42 -8.18
CA TYR A 415 1.90 25.58 -7.41
C TYR A 415 1.95 26.90 -8.20
N GLY A 416 2.21 26.86 -9.51
CA GLY A 416 2.27 28.08 -10.35
C GLY A 416 0.89 28.65 -10.66
N TRP A 417 -0.13 27.81 -10.61
CA TRP A 417 -1.48 28.14 -11.02
C TRP A 417 -2.27 28.97 -9.99
N ILE A 418 -2.03 28.77 -8.69
CA ILE A 418 -2.77 29.45 -7.60
C ILE A 418 -2.60 30.98 -7.68
N GLY A 419 -1.51 31.45 -8.29
CA GLY A 419 -1.26 32.87 -8.52
C GLY A 419 -1.73 33.41 -9.88
N GLU A 420 -2.16 32.56 -10.81
CA GLU A 420 -2.43 32.97 -12.21
C GLU A 420 -3.91 32.85 -12.62
N ASN A 421 -4.66 31.81 -12.21
CA ASN A 421 -6.06 31.60 -12.66
C ASN A 421 -6.95 30.94 -11.58
N ASP A 422 -8.27 31.15 -11.66
CA ASP A 422 -9.28 30.55 -10.74
C ASP A 422 -9.74 29.12 -11.14
N THR A 423 -9.36 28.63 -12.32
CA THR A 423 -9.67 27.25 -12.80
C THR A 423 -8.45 26.33 -12.97
N GLU A 424 -8.39 25.20 -12.23
CA GLU A 424 -7.30 24.20 -12.28
C GLU A 424 -6.98 23.84 -13.74
N PRO A 425 -5.71 23.90 -14.17
CA PRO A 425 -5.35 23.58 -15.54
C PRO A 425 -5.59 22.10 -15.80
N ASP A 426 -5.92 21.76 -17.05
CA ASP A 426 -5.93 20.37 -17.45
C ASP A 426 -4.56 19.74 -17.16
N PRO A 427 -4.50 18.51 -16.61
CA PRO A 427 -3.23 17.88 -16.30
C PRO A 427 -2.32 17.83 -17.52
N SER A 428 -1.05 18.15 -17.34
CA SER A 428 -0.05 18.00 -18.39
C SER A 428 0.11 16.53 -18.82
N PRO A 429 0.60 16.24 -20.03
CA PRO A 429 0.91 14.87 -20.45
C PRO A 429 1.85 14.13 -19.47
N VAL A 430 2.78 14.85 -18.84
CA VAL A 430 3.68 14.31 -17.80
C VAL A 430 2.90 13.96 -16.53
N GLU A 431 1.96 14.78 -16.10
CA GLU A 431 1.11 14.49 -14.93
C GLU A 431 0.19 13.31 -15.19
N PHE A 432 -0.39 13.20 -16.39
CA PHE A 432 -1.18 12.03 -16.78
C PHE A 432 -0.34 10.75 -16.77
N ARG A 433 0.90 10.80 -17.30
CA ARG A 433 1.85 9.67 -17.21
C ARG A 433 2.17 9.30 -15.78
N ARG A 434 2.49 10.29 -14.93
CA ARG A 434 2.73 10.07 -13.50
C ARG A 434 1.53 9.44 -12.83
N GLN A 435 0.30 9.89 -13.12
CA GLN A 435 -0.94 9.32 -12.61
C GLN A 435 -1.13 7.87 -13.04
N ALA A 436 -0.80 7.52 -14.29
CA ALA A 436 -0.84 6.13 -14.76
C ALA A 436 0.14 5.24 -13.98
N HIS A 437 1.33 5.76 -13.65
CA HIS A 437 2.33 5.03 -12.85
C HIS A 437 1.97 4.93 -11.37
N ARG A 438 1.10 5.78 -10.83
CA ARG A 438 0.68 5.71 -9.42
C ARG A 438 0.15 4.33 -9.04
N LEU A 439 -0.69 3.74 -9.90
CA LEU A 439 -1.23 2.40 -9.66
C LEU A 439 -0.16 1.32 -9.62
N LEU A 440 0.89 1.46 -10.44
CA LEU A 440 2.02 0.53 -10.44
C LEU A 440 2.80 0.63 -9.12
N TRP A 441 3.02 1.86 -8.65
CA TRP A 441 3.70 2.12 -7.38
C TRP A 441 2.89 1.68 -6.18
N ASP A 442 1.58 1.94 -6.18
CA ASP A 442 0.66 1.42 -5.18
C ASP A 442 0.68 -0.11 -5.19
N ALA A 443 0.71 -0.78 -6.35
CA ALA A 443 0.82 -2.24 -6.40
C ALA A 443 2.11 -2.77 -5.76
N LEU A 444 3.25 -2.12 -6.04
CA LEU A 444 4.54 -2.49 -5.46
C LEU A 444 4.56 -2.26 -3.94
N ASP A 445 4.11 -1.10 -3.48
CA ASP A 445 4.06 -0.77 -2.05
C ASP A 445 3.06 -1.63 -1.30
N TYR A 446 1.96 -2.01 -1.94
CA TYR A 446 0.96 -2.93 -1.39
C TYR A 446 1.59 -4.28 -1.13
N PHE A 447 2.36 -4.81 -2.09
CA PHE A 447 3.11 -6.05 -1.92
C PHE A 447 4.06 -5.98 -0.72
N VAL A 448 4.90 -4.94 -0.66
CA VAL A 448 5.87 -4.76 0.43
C VAL A 448 5.18 -4.55 1.79
N SER A 449 4.01 -3.92 1.83
CA SER A 449 3.25 -3.71 3.06
C SER A 449 2.55 -4.98 3.56
N VAL A 450 2.07 -5.83 2.66
CA VAL A 450 1.47 -7.13 3.00
C VAL A 450 2.53 -8.06 3.61
N GLU A 451 3.75 -8.04 3.07
CA GLU A 451 4.86 -8.88 3.55
C GLU A 451 5.53 -8.38 4.84
N ALA A 452 5.20 -7.18 5.34
CA ALA A 452 5.89 -6.57 6.48
C ALA A 452 5.72 -7.34 7.80
N ASP A 453 6.71 -7.22 8.70
CA ASP A 453 6.63 -7.86 10.03
C ASP A 453 5.60 -7.15 10.93
N ALA A 454 5.48 -5.84 10.77
CA ALA A 454 4.41 -5.03 11.36
C ALA A 454 3.84 -4.04 10.32
N PHE A 455 2.53 -3.78 10.38
CA PHE A 455 1.89 -2.74 9.57
C PHE A 455 1.17 -1.71 10.44
N PHE A 456 1.43 -0.42 10.16
CA PHE A 456 0.77 0.71 10.83
C PHE A 456 0.04 1.60 9.80
N PRO A 457 -1.29 1.75 9.90
CA PRO A 457 -2.04 2.65 9.04
C PRO A 457 -2.18 4.05 9.67
N GLY A 458 -1.70 5.09 8.98
CA GLY A 458 -1.98 6.49 9.33
C GLY A 458 -3.43 6.91 9.05
N PHE A 459 -4.06 6.24 8.08
CA PHE A 459 -5.47 6.42 7.76
C PHE A 459 -6.09 5.13 7.21
N HIS A 460 -7.16 4.66 7.84
CA HIS A 460 -7.96 3.49 7.46
C HIS A 460 -9.41 3.66 7.94
N ASN A 461 -10.40 3.04 7.29
CA ASN A 461 -11.81 3.20 7.65
C ASN A 461 -12.18 4.67 7.83
N ASP A 462 -12.04 5.43 6.76
CA ASP A 462 -12.16 6.88 6.78
C ASP A 462 -13.61 7.38 6.89
N GLY A 463 -14.60 6.49 6.89
CA GLY A 463 -16.01 6.86 6.95
C GLY A 463 -16.56 7.39 5.62
N SER A 464 -15.76 7.44 4.54
CA SER A 464 -16.23 7.83 3.21
C SER A 464 -17.20 6.82 2.58
N GLY A 465 -17.25 5.60 3.12
CA GLY A 465 -18.03 4.50 2.58
C GLY A 465 -17.37 3.81 1.38
N TRP A 466 -16.15 4.21 1.01
CA TRP A 466 -15.37 3.62 -0.08
C TRP A 466 -14.24 2.72 0.43
N PRO A 467 -13.73 1.79 -0.39
CA PRO A 467 -12.50 1.09 -0.08
C PRO A 467 -11.36 2.11 0.07
N ASP A 468 -10.53 1.93 1.08
CA ASP A 468 -9.28 2.68 1.27
C ASP A 468 -8.08 1.73 1.25
N TYR A 469 -6.92 2.27 0.89
CA TYR A 469 -5.71 1.52 0.63
C TYR A 469 -5.19 0.74 1.85
N SER A 470 -5.13 1.40 3.02
CA SER A 470 -4.67 0.76 4.26
C SER A 470 -5.59 -0.37 4.69
N SER A 471 -6.90 -0.17 4.60
CA SER A 471 -7.90 -1.20 4.92
C SER A 471 -7.74 -2.45 4.07
N LEU A 472 -7.38 -2.33 2.79
CA LEU A 472 -7.10 -3.50 1.94
C LEU A 472 -5.82 -4.23 2.34
N ILE A 473 -4.76 -3.51 2.72
CA ILE A 473 -3.55 -4.15 3.25
C ILE A 473 -3.90 -4.90 4.54
N MET A 474 -4.65 -4.27 5.45
CA MET A 474 -5.07 -4.88 6.70
C MET A 474 -5.90 -6.14 6.49
N GLY A 475 -6.82 -6.13 5.53
CA GLY A 475 -7.62 -7.30 5.18
C GLY A 475 -6.80 -8.41 4.54
N HIS A 476 -5.88 -8.08 3.64
CA HIS A 476 -4.99 -9.07 3.02
C HIS A 476 -4.03 -9.70 4.04
N ARG A 477 -3.45 -8.90 4.94
CA ARG A 477 -2.66 -9.42 6.06
C ARG A 477 -3.49 -10.33 6.97
N LEU A 478 -4.74 -9.96 7.26
CA LEU A 478 -5.65 -10.83 8.04
C LEU A 478 -5.94 -12.16 7.34
N TYR A 479 -5.90 -12.21 6.01
CA TYR A 479 -6.03 -13.44 5.24
C TYR A 479 -4.72 -14.25 5.19
N GLN A 480 -3.60 -13.62 4.83
CA GLN A 480 -2.33 -14.28 4.54
C GLN A 480 -1.51 -14.60 5.81
N THR A 481 -1.44 -13.65 6.73
CA THR A 481 -0.63 -13.70 7.95
C THR A 481 -1.46 -13.19 9.15
N PRO A 482 -2.56 -13.87 9.52
CA PRO A 482 -3.47 -13.40 10.57
C PRO A 482 -2.78 -13.14 11.91
N SER A 483 -1.74 -13.91 12.22
CA SER A 483 -0.96 -13.77 13.44
C SER A 483 0.14 -12.69 13.39
N GLY A 484 0.40 -12.11 12.22
CA GLY A 484 1.32 -10.98 12.04
C GLY A 484 0.77 -9.67 12.63
N ILE A 485 1.66 -8.78 13.07
CA ILE A 485 1.24 -7.55 13.75
C ILE A 485 0.66 -6.56 12.74
N THR A 486 -0.59 -6.16 12.97
CA THR A 486 -1.30 -5.18 12.17
C THR A 486 -2.08 -4.28 13.11
N TYR A 487 -1.65 -3.02 13.25
CA TYR A 487 -2.30 -2.06 14.15
C TYR A 487 -3.62 -1.55 13.53
N ARG A 488 -4.59 -1.25 14.39
CA ARG A 488 -5.92 -0.72 14.01
C ARG A 488 -6.28 0.53 14.83
N PRO A 489 -5.43 1.58 14.79
CA PRO A 489 -5.52 2.72 15.69
C PRO A 489 -6.87 3.43 15.60
N ASP A 490 -7.60 3.52 16.72
CA ASP A 490 -8.75 4.42 16.83
C ASP A 490 -8.25 5.87 16.88
N ARG A 491 -8.52 6.63 15.83
CA ARG A 491 -8.02 8.00 15.69
C ARG A 491 -8.67 8.98 16.67
N LYS A 492 -9.92 8.73 17.09
CA LYS A 492 -10.61 9.55 18.08
C LYS A 492 -9.96 9.38 19.46
N THR A 493 -9.70 8.13 19.86
CA THR A 493 -8.95 7.83 21.09
C THR A 493 -7.55 8.44 21.06
N ILE A 494 -6.85 8.34 19.93
CA ILE A 494 -5.51 8.91 19.78
C ILE A 494 -5.52 10.44 19.86
N SER A 495 -6.51 11.10 19.23
CA SER A 495 -6.64 12.57 19.33
C SER A 495 -6.79 13.01 20.78
N ALA A 496 -7.66 12.34 21.56
CA ALA A 496 -7.84 12.62 22.98
C ALA A 496 -6.57 12.37 23.81
N LEU A 497 -5.76 11.38 23.44
CA LEU A 497 -4.46 11.15 24.08
C LEU A 497 -3.50 12.31 23.83
N PHE A 498 -3.44 12.86 22.61
CA PHE A 498 -2.53 13.95 22.28
C PHE A 498 -2.98 15.32 22.81
N GLU A 499 -4.28 15.56 22.97
CA GLU A 499 -4.79 16.76 23.65
C GLU A 499 -4.25 16.89 25.07
N ASN A 500 -4.16 15.79 25.81
CA ASN A 500 -3.68 15.77 27.20
C ASN A 500 -2.17 16.05 27.34
N VAL A 501 -1.41 16.05 26.24
CA VAL A 501 0.05 16.24 26.24
C VAL A 501 0.51 17.30 25.25
N SER A 502 -0.37 18.23 24.86
CA SER A 502 -0.10 19.26 23.84
C SER A 502 1.21 20.01 24.08
N ASP A 503 1.51 20.29 25.34
CA ASP A 503 2.63 21.15 25.77
C ASP A 503 3.95 20.39 25.93
N HIS A 504 3.92 19.05 26.03
CA HIS A 504 5.10 18.21 26.30
C HIS A 504 5.12 16.94 25.43
N ARG A 505 4.70 17.03 24.15
CA ARG A 505 4.50 15.87 23.26
C ARG A 505 5.70 14.95 23.11
N TYR A 506 6.92 15.50 23.10
CA TYR A 506 8.16 14.75 22.91
C TYR A 506 8.71 14.12 24.20
N HIS A 507 8.16 14.50 25.35
CA HIS A 507 8.50 13.95 26.66
C HIS A 507 7.22 13.60 27.42
N PRO A 508 6.39 12.68 26.88
CA PRO A 508 5.08 12.43 27.44
C PRO A 508 5.22 11.73 28.81
N PRO A 509 4.30 12.01 29.74
CA PRO A 509 4.30 11.36 31.04
C PRO A 509 4.08 9.85 30.92
N ARG A 510 4.51 9.10 31.94
CA ARG A 510 4.45 7.63 31.95
C ARG A 510 3.03 7.09 31.77
N ASN A 511 2.03 7.77 32.33
CA ASN A 511 0.62 7.39 32.20
C ASN A 511 0.14 7.44 30.73
N TRP A 512 0.52 8.48 29.98
CA TRP A 512 0.23 8.62 28.56
C TRP A 512 0.88 7.48 27.77
N THR A 513 2.15 7.21 28.05
CA THR A 513 2.89 6.12 27.38
C THR A 513 2.22 4.76 27.60
N LEU A 514 1.76 4.49 28.83
CA LEU A 514 1.02 3.26 29.15
C LEU A 514 -0.33 3.21 28.42
N ALA A 515 -1.08 4.31 28.38
CA ALA A 515 -2.37 4.38 27.70
C ALA A 515 -2.26 4.20 26.18
N ALA A 516 -1.30 4.88 25.54
CA ALA A 516 -1.01 4.74 24.12
C ALA A 516 -0.61 3.29 23.77
N ARG A 517 0.28 2.70 24.59
CA ARG A 517 0.72 1.30 24.43
C ARG A 517 -0.44 0.32 24.59
N GLN A 518 -1.30 0.51 25.60
CA GLN A 518 -2.46 -0.33 25.85
C GLN A 518 -3.43 -0.26 24.66
N HIS A 519 -3.77 0.94 24.21
CA HIS A 519 -4.65 1.15 23.04
C HIS A 519 -4.13 0.42 21.80
N LEU A 520 -2.85 0.59 21.46
CA LEU A 520 -2.26 0.00 20.27
C LEU A 520 -2.14 -1.53 20.39
N ASN A 521 -1.79 -2.05 21.55
CA ASN A 521 -1.78 -3.50 21.80
C ASN A 521 -3.17 -4.14 21.66
N ASN A 522 -4.21 -3.47 22.16
CA ASN A 522 -5.59 -3.90 21.99
C ASN A 522 -5.99 -3.85 20.51
N SER A 523 -5.60 -2.78 19.79
CA SER A 523 -5.89 -2.61 18.36
C SER A 523 -5.26 -3.68 17.46
N ALA A 524 -4.12 -4.24 17.85
CA ALA A 524 -3.46 -5.33 17.13
C ALA A 524 -4.03 -6.71 17.49
N SER A 525 -4.76 -6.83 18.61
CA SER A 525 -5.29 -8.09 19.12
C SER A 525 -6.64 -8.48 18.51
N VAL A 526 -7.23 -9.59 18.99
CA VAL A 526 -8.60 -10.03 18.66
C VAL A 526 -9.62 -8.92 18.90
N GLU A 527 -9.45 -8.09 19.93
CA GLU A 527 -10.35 -6.96 20.20
C GLU A 527 -10.38 -5.97 19.02
N GLY A 528 -9.22 -5.62 18.48
CA GLY A 528 -9.10 -4.78 17.29
C GLY A 528 -9.67 -5.43 16.03
N ILE A 529 -9.53 -6.75 15.89
CA ILE A 529 -10.14 -7.52 14.78
C ILE A 529 -11.68 -7.46 14.88
N VAL A 530 -12.25 -7.73 16.05
CA VAL A 530 -13.70 -7.65 16.30
C VAL A 530 -14.23 -6.24 16.01
N LYS A 531 -13.53 -5.20 16.48
CA LYS A 531 -13.91 -3.81 16.22
C LYS A 531 -13.85 -3.48 14.72
N SER A 532 -12.83 -3.96 14.02
CA SER A 532 -12.70 -3.81 12.56
C SER A 532 -13.79 -4.56 11.79
N ALA A 533 -14.25 -5.73 12.28
CA ALA A 533 -15.37 -6.45 11.66
C ALA A 533 -16.66 -5.61 11.67
N MET A 534 -16.91 -4.85 12.74
CA MET A 534 -18.07 -3.95 12.82
C MET A 534 -17.95 -2.73 11.90
N LEU A 535 -16.76 -2.14 11.81
CA LEU A 535 -16.56 -0.84 11.16
C LEU A 535 -16.20 -0.99 9.67
N SER A 536 -15.25 -1.86 9.35
CA SER A 536 -14.66 -1.97 8.01
C SER A 536 -15.42 -2.93 7.11
N LYS A 537 -15.91 -4.08 7.62
CA LYS A 537 -16.55 -5.12 6.81
C LYS A 537 -17.82 -4.64 6.07
N PRO A 538 -18.75 -3.88 6.69
CA PRO A 538 -19.93 -3.38 5.99
C PRO A 538 -19.58 -2.40 4.87
N VAL A 539 -18.45 -1.71 5.01
CA VAL A 539 -17.95 -0.77 4.00
C VAL A 539 -17.22 -1.50 2.88
N SER A 540 -16.30 -2.41 3.20
CA SER A 540 -15.50 -3.16 2.24
C SER A 540 -15.21 -4.56 2.78
N PHE A 541 -15.73 -5.58 2.10
CA PHE A 541 -15.54 -6.98 2.47
C PHE A 541 -14.06 -7.36 2.49
N LEU A 542 -13.30 -6.91 1.48
CA LEU A 542 -11.88 -7.19 1.38
C LEU A 542 -11.05 -6.52 2.48
N ALA A 543 -11.58 -5.51 3.15
CA ALA A 543 -10.92 -4.90 4.32
C ALA A 543 -10.99 -5.80 5.57
N HIS A 544 -11.94 -6.75 5.60
CA HIS A 544 -12.12 -7.69 6.69
C HIS A 544 -12.69 -9.02 6.17
N PRO A 545 -11.83 -9.92 5.67
CA PRO A 545 -12.25 -11.15 4.97
C PRO A 545 -12.77 -12.30 5.86
N LEU A 546 -12.74 -12.16 7.19
CA LEU A 546 -13.20 -13.19 8.11
C LEU A 546 -14.72 -13.17 8.28
N PRO A 547 -15.38 -14.34 8.43
CA PRO A 547 -14.80 -15.70 8.43
C PRO A 547 -14.70 -16.34 7.02
N GLU A 548 -15.21 -15.69 5.98
CA GLU A 548 -15.48 -16.33 4.68
C GLU A 548 -14.21 -16.82 3.98
N CYS A 549 -13.10 -16.10 4.10
CA CYS A 549 -11.84 -16.41 3.42
C CYS A 549 -10.86 -17.24 4.26
N SER A 550 -11.27 -17.78 5.41
CA SER A 550 -10.39 -18.49 6.33
C SER A 550 -11.02 -19.74 6.91
N CYS A 551 -10.18 -20.67 7.37
CA CYS A 551 -10.58 -21.85 8.14
C CYS A 551 -9.81 -21.90 9.47
N ARG A 552 -10.28 -22.74 10.39
CA ARG A 552 -9.72 -22.92 11.71
C ARG A 552 -9.32 -24.36 11.99
N THR A 553 -8.17 -24.57 12.62
CA THR A 553 -7.78 -25.91 13.09
C THR A 553 -8.43 -26.27 14.44
N PRO A 554 -8.79 -27.54 14.69
CA PRO A 554 -9.58 -27.96 15.87
C PRO A 554 -8.85 -27.88 17.23
N LYS A 555 -7.52 -27.78 17.26
CA LYS A 555 -6.75 -27.73 18.51
C LYS A 555 -6.72 -26.31 19.12
N SER A 556 -7.81 -25.85 19.73
CA SER A 556 -7.73 -24.71 20.65
C SER A 556 -8.88 -24.66 21.67
N PRO A 557 -8.63 -24.89 22.98
CA PRO A 557 -9.57 -24.50 24.02
C PRO A 557 -9.53 -22.97 24.20
N GLY A 558 -10.64 -22.27 23.93
CA GLY A 558 -10.83 -20.92 24.47
C GLY A 558 -11.21 -19.77 23.52
N VAL A 559 -11.46 -19.99 22.22
CA VAL A 559 -11.94 -18.89 21.36
C VAL A 559 -13.47 -18.87 21.33
N GLN A 560 -14.05 -17.99 22.15
CA GLN A 560 -15.50 -17.74 22.11
C GLN A 560 -15.86 -16.97 20.83
N SER A 561 -16.83 -17.50 20.07
CA SER A 561 -17.39 -16.79 18.93
C SER A 561 -17.97 -15.46 19.42
N THR A 562 -17.52 -14.35 18.85
CA THR A 562 -18.02 -13.02 19.21
C THR A 562 -19.08 -12.62 18.19
N LYS A 563 -20.26 -12.25 18.68
CA LYS A 563 -21.37 -11.76 17.86
C LYS A 563 -21.71 -10.32 18.25
N ASP A 564 -22.26 -9.56 17.32
CA ASP A 564 -22.84 -8.25 17.63
C ASP A 564 -24.24 -8.38 18.27
N SER A 565 -24.82 -7.24 18.63
CA SER A 565 -26.17 -7.15 19.20
C SER A 565 -27.29 -7.68 18.29
N HIS A 566 -27.02 -7.84 16.99
CA HIS A 566 -27.95 -8.38 16.00
C HIS A 566 -27.68 -9.85 15.69
N GLY A 567 -26.81 -10.51 16.47
CA GLY A 567 -26.44 -11.92 16.30
C GLY A 567 -25.50 -12.18 15.12
N ARG A 568 -24.99 -11.14 14.44
CA ARG A 568 -24.01 -11.28 13.36
C ARG A 568 -22.66 -11.64 13.95
N LEU A 569 -22.03 -12.66 13.38
CA LEU A 569 -20.71 -13.12 13.78
C LEU A 569 -19.64 -12.10 13.37
N LEU A 570 -18.84 -11.67 14.36
CA LEU A 570 -17.74 -10.72 14.20
C LEU A 570 -16.38 -11.42 14.19
N PHE A 571 -16.27 -12.53 14.92
CA PHE A 571 -15.07 -13.34 14.99
C PHE A 571 -15.41 -14.75 15.47
N GLY A 572 -14.71 -15.77 14.98
CA GLY A 572 -14.82 -17.12 15.54
C GLY A 572 -15.94 -17.97 14.99
N GLY A 573 -16.29 -17.81 13.71
CA GLY A 573 -17.12 -18.79 13.01
C GLY A 573 -16.57 -19.10 11.63
N GLU A 574 -15.25 -19.15 11.57
CA GLU A 574 -14.53 -19.87 10.53
C GLU A 574 -14.85 -21.38 10.67
N GLU A 575 -15.09 -22.04 9.55
CA GLU A 575 -15.28 -23.51 9.56
C GLU A 575 -13.94 -24.22 9.72
N GLU A 576 -14.01 -25.51 10.03
CA GLU A 576 -12.82 -26.33 10.19
C GLU A 576 -12.00 -26.42 8.89
N CYS A 577 -10.69 -26.36 9.04
CA CYS A 577 -9.79 -26.57 7.91
C CYS A 577 -9.91 -28.01 7.38
N PRO A 578 -9.82 -28.21 6.05
CA PRO A 578 -9.82 -29.56 5.49
C PRO A 578 -8.71 -30.45 6.07
N ASP A 579 -8.99 -31.74 6.25
CA ASP A 579 -8.08 -32.71 6.89
C ASP A 579 -6.67 -32.72 6.29
N TRP A 580 -6.55 -32.62 4.97
CA TRP A 580 -5.24 -32.60 4.30
C TRP A 580 -4.36 -31.43 4.74
N MET A 581 -4.97 -30.26 5.02
CA MET A 581 -4.26 -29.08 5.51
C MET A 581 -3.80 -29.28 6.94
N VAL A 582 -4.66 -29.84 7.79
CA VAL A 582 -4.35 -30.16 9.19
C VAL A 582 -3.20 -31.16 9.27
N ARG A 583 -3.19 -32.21 8.42
CA ARG A 583 -2.11 -33.19 8.34
C ARG A 583 -0.79 -32.56 7.90
N SER A 584 -0.80 -31.73 6.86
CA SER A 584 0.41 -31.03 6.40
C SER A 584 0.99 -30.11 7.47
N LEU A 585 0.14 -29.39 8.22
CA LEU A 585 0.60 -28.53 9.32
C LEU A 585 1.22 -29.35 10.46
N ALA A 586 0.68 -30.52 10.78
CA ALA A 586 1.26 -31.42 11.78
C ALA A 586 2.64 -31.96 11.37
N MET A 587 2.87 -32.21 10.07
CA MET A 587 4.17 -32.63 9.53
C MET A 587 5.22 -31.52 9.56
N VAL A 588 4.84 -30.26 9.34
CA VAL A 588 5.75 -29.12 9.47
C VAL A 588 6.14 -28.89 10.94
N SER A 589 5.20 -29.04 11.87
CA SER A 589 5.47 -28.88 13.30
C SER A 589 6.37 -29.98 13.88
N THR A 590 6.39 -31.17 13.29
CA THR A 590 7.28 -32.28 13.72
C THR A 590 8.71 -32.06 13.24
N LYS A 591 8.92 -31.56 12.02
CA LYS A 591 10.25 -31.19 11.51
C LYS A 591 10.93 -30.05 12.27
N ASN A 592 10.15 -29.10 12.81
CA ASN A 592 10.70 -27.99 13.61
C ASN A 592 11.03 -28.36 15.06
N ASN A 593 10.66 -29.56 15.52
CA ASN A 593 10.83 -30.02 16.90
C ASN A 593 11.87 -31.16 17.05
N GLU A 594 12.54 -31.58 15.97
CA GLU A 594 13.69 -32.48 16.09
C GLU A 594 14.91 -31.67 16.54
N PRO A 595 15.60 -32.05 17.64
CA PRO A 595 16.87 -31.45 17.98
C PRO A 595 17.89 -31.85 16.92
N GLN A 596 18.54 -30.85 16.31
CA GLN A 596 19.77 -31.06 15.54
C GLN A 596 20.87 -31.54 16.50
N ASN A 597 20.91 -32.84 16.73
CA ASN A 597 22.13 -33.53 17.14
C ASN A 597 22.80 -34.00 15.86
N GLU A 598 23.74 -33.20 15.35
CA GLU A 598 24.75 -33.69 14.43
C GLU A 598 25.87 -34.31 15.28
N ASP A 599 25.80 -35.63 15.50
CA ASP A 599 26.98 -36.42 15.82
C ASP A 599 27.32 -37.28 14.60
N TYR A 600 28.56 -37.12 14.16
CA TYR A 600 29.26 -37.92 13.16
C TYR A 600 29.45 -39.36 13.67
N ASP A 601 29.05 -40.34 12.86
CA ASP A 601 29.73 -41.62 12.58
C ASP A 601 28.82 -42.32 11.55
N GLY A 602 29.23 -42.57 10.30
CA GLY A 602 30.32 -43.49 9.96
C GLY A 602 29.69 -44.82 9.57
N ASP A 603 29.36 -45.00 8.28
CA ASP A 603 29.51 -46.27 7.56
C ASP A 603 29.07 -46.13 6.09
N LEU A 604 30.08 -46.18 5.22
CA LEU A 604 29.99 -46.39 3.78
C LEU A 604 29.67 -47.86 3.49
N PRO A 605 29.02 -48.16 2.37
CA PRO A 605 29.28 -49.39 1.63
C PRO A 605 30.11 -49.08 0.37
N GLU A 606 31.33 -49.62 0.34
CA GLU A 606 32.10 -50.01 -0.87
C GLU A 606 31.21 -50.92 -1.72
N ASP A 607 31.03 -50.79 -3.04
CA ASP A 607 31.92 -50.70 -4.22
C ASP A 607 31.47 -51.87 -5.12
N ASP A 608 31.29 -51.63 -6.43
CA ASP A 608 31.94 -52.44 -7.47
C ASP A 608 31.56 -51.96 -8.90
N SER A 609 32.61 -51.64 -9.67
CA SER A 609 32.79 -51.79 -11.13
C SER A 609 31.88 -50.98 -12.10
N SER A 610 32.28 -50.52 -13.28
CA SER A 610 33.51 -50.33 -14.10
C SER A 610 32.97 -49.68 -15.42
N GLN A 611 33.61 -48.76 -16.15
CA GLN A 611 34.76 -48.90 -17.05
C GLN A 611 35.01 -47.56 -17.79
N ASP A 612 36.27 -47.14 -17.80
CA ASP A 612 37.12 -46.66 -18.91
C ASP A 612 36.66 -45.61 -19.94
N THR A 613 37.38 -44.48 -20.00
CA THR A 613 38.48 -44.23 -20.98
C THR A 613 39.08 -42.83 -20.72
N GLN A 614 40.28 -42.74 -20.10
CA GLN A 614 41.59 -42.47 -20.72
C GLN A 614 41.72 -41.19 -21.59
N GLN A 615 42.38 -40.17 -21.03
CA GLN A 615 43.58 -39.58 -21.65
C GLN A 615 44.49 -38.92 -20.60
N GLU A 616 45.59 -39.62 -20.31
CA GLU A 616 46.89 -39.16 -19.79
C GLU A 616 47.49 -38.05 -20.68
N SER A 617 48.51 -37.26 -20.35
CA SER A 617 49.40 -36.95 -19.20
C SER A 617 50.20 -35.71 -19.69
N ASP A 618 50.84 -34.85 -18.90
CA ASP A 618 52.04 -35.15 -18.12
C ASP A 618 52.45 -33.93 -17.27
N ARG A 619 52.82 -34.24 -16.01
CA ARG A 619 53.99 -33.78 -15.22
C ARG A 619 54.13 -32.29 -14.85
N SER A 620 53.93 -31.92 -13.58
CA SER A 620 54.87 -32.01 -12.42
C SER A 620 56.06 -31.03 -12.56
N ASP A 621 56.46 -30.20 -11.59
CA ASP A 621 56.45 -30.42 -10.16
C ASP A 621 56.91 -29.16 -9.38
N MET A 622 56.64 -29.16 -8.07
CA MET A 622 57.40 -28.53 -6.96
C MET A 622 57.17 -27.06 -6.52
N ASN A 623 56.45 -26.98 -5.38
CA ASN A 623 56.89 -26.45 -4.07
C ASN A 623 56.75 -24.96 -3.65
N LYS A 624 55.92 -24.80 -2.60
CA LYS A 624 56.21 -24.23 -1.26
C LYS A 624 56.35 -22.70 -1.01
N SER A 625 55.38 -22.23 -0.20
CA SER A 625 55.49 -21.60 1.14
C SER A 625 55.95 -20.14 1.34
N SER A 626 55.28 -19.53 2.33
CA SER A 626 55.61 -18.37 3.18
C SER A 626 55.56 -17.00 2.51
N GLU A 627 54.64 -16.11 2.92
CA GLU A 627 54.72 -15.30 4.14
C GLU A 627 56.06 -14.56 4.26
N GLN A 628 56.03 -13.25 3.97
CA GLN A 628 56.74 -12.27 4.78
C GLN A 628 56.14 -10.88 4.55
N ASP A 629 55.68 -10.33 5.67
CA ASP A 629 55.45 -8.92 5.92
C ASP A 629 56.73 -8.12 5.65
N GLU A 630 56.62 -6.98 4.98
CA GLU A 630 57.47 -5.84 5.31
C GLU A 630 56.63 -4.55 5.32
N GLU A 631 56.91 -3.81 6.38
CA GLU A 631 56.20 -2.69 6.96
C GLU A 631 56.90 -1.39 6.52
N MET A 632 56.07 -0.40 6.14
CA MET A 632 56.27 1.07 6.21
C MET A 632 57.14 1.80 5.18
N ASP A 633 56.51 2.77 4.50
CA ASP A 633 56.94 4.16 4.57
C ASP A 633 55.69 5.08 4.56
N PRO A 634 55.50 5.97 5.55
CA PRO A 634 54.40 6.92 5.58
C PRO A 634 54.92 8.33 5.25
N ASP A 635 55.11 8.63 3.97
CA ASP A 635 55.07 9.99 3.39
C ASP A 635 55.23 9.88 1.86
N ASP A 636 54.11 9.64 1.16
CA ASP A 636 53.93 9.94 -0.28
C ASP A 636 52.44 10.18 -0.61
#